data_AF-Q8YK94-F1
#
_entry.id   AF-Q8YK94-F1
#
_cell.length_a   1.000
_cell.length_b   1.000
_cell.length_c   1.000
_cell.angle_alpha   90.00
_cell.angle_beta   90.00
_cell.angle_gamma   90.00
#
_symmetry.space_group_name_H-M   'P 1'
#
loop_
_entity.id
_entity.type
_entity.pdbx_description
1 polymer ?
#
loop_
_entity_poly.entity_id
_entity_poly.type
_entity_poly.pdbx_seq_one_letter_code
_entity_poly.pdbx_strand_id
1 'polypeptide(L)'
;MDVEEFLSRLDAGENNFSGVDLSGAILSEVDLSGINLSGANLSGADLKSTILSNTDWINLKEALATIREIQDESNRAHALIALADKLPPDLLSEALTSAREIQDEYLCADALIALARKLPPDLLSEALATAREIQDEYFRTSTLIELAEKLPSVLSEALAAAREIQDEYFRASTLIALAEKLPSVLSEALAAAREIQDEYFRADALRELAQKLPPDLLSEALAAVREIQPEYLRADALIALVEKLPSVLSEALAAIREIQDEYLHADALRELVQKLPPDLLGEVLAAATEIRGGYPHTNPLRELAEKLPPDLLSEALAAAREIQDESNRAHALRELAEKLPPDLLSEALTATREIQSEYHRASTLRALAQKLPPDLLSEALAAAREIQDESNRASTLRELAEKLPSVLPEALAAVRKIRHKSNRAYGLIALAEKLPSVLPEALAAATEIEPEYHRASTLRELAEKLPPDLLSEALTAISEIQPKSNRADALIALAEKLPPDLLSEALAAIREIQDESNRAHALIALAEKLPPDLLSEALAAIREIQDESNRAHALIALAQKLPPDLLSEALAATREIQSKSNRVHALIALAQKLPSVLPEALAAATEIQDESNRASTLRELAEKLPPDLLSEALAAIREIQPKSNRVHALIALAQKLPSVLPEALAAIREIHHEYHRDNALRELAEKLPPNLLSEALAVIREIHYESNRTNALIALAKKLPSVLPEALAAVRKIRDKSNRIYALRELADKLPSVLPEALATAREIHDESYRADALKELAEKLPPDLLSEALTAIREIHDESYRADALIALAEKLPSVLPEALAAATVIRPESYRADALRDLAQKLPPDLLSEALAAIREIQSESNRAHALIALAEKMSLHNPSLSNVSANCVNLNHSTLTEAKLNQSDLRYGNLKGANLNKANLSRAFLNHADLSNTMLAQSNLSGTNLRNANLRNANLIGSNLQDANLSGANVEKARFGNNQGISKQIKEDLIQRGAIFVGEPPTEDWG
;
A
#
# COMPACT_ATOMS: atom_id res chain seq x y z
N MET A 1 -31.39 -42.80 3.98
CA MET A 1 -30.00 -43.28 3.82
C MET A 1 -29.77 -44.24 4.96
N ASP A 2 -29.23 -45.42 4.71
CA ASP A 2 -28.87 -46.32 5.81
C ASP A 2 -27.47 -45.99 6.36
N VAL A 3 -27.13 -46.55 7.53
CA VAL A 3 -25.88 -46.23 8.23
C VAL A 3 -24.65 -46.79 7.51
N GLU A 4 -24.77 -47.92 6.80
CA GLU A 4 -23.65 -48.49 6.04
C GLU A 4 -23.34 -47.64 4.80
N GLU A 5 -24.37 -47.14 4.12
CA GLU A 5 -24.26 -46.18 3.02
C GLU A 5 -23.67 -44.86 3.51
N PHE A 6 -24.04 -44.39 4.70
CA PHE A 6 -23.45 -43.20 5.32
C PHE A 6 -21.95 -43.37 5.56
N LEU A 7 -21.56 -44.45 6.25
CA LEU A 7 -20.15 -44.70 6.62
C LEU A 7 -19.28 -44.92 5.38
N SER A 8 -19.79 -45.64 4.37
CA SER A 8 -19.05 -45.82 3.12
C SER A 8 -18.83 -44.51 2.36
N ARG A 9 -19.78 -43.58 2.41
CA ARG A 9 -19.64 -42.26 1.78
C ARG A 9 -18.72 -41.34 2.57
N LEU A 10 -18.76 -41.44 3.91
CA LEU A 10 -17.83 -40.78 4.80
C LEU A 10 -16.39 -41.25 4.55
N ASP A 11 -16.16 -42.56 4.43
CA ASP A 11 -14.85 -43.15 4.08
C ASP A 11 -14.37 -42.76 2.68
N ALA A 12 -15.30 -42.43 1.77
CA ALA A 12 -15.01 -41.91 0.44
C ALA A 12 -14.71 -40.41 0.42
N GLY A 13 -14.69 -39.74 1.59
CA GLY A 13 -14.37 -38.32 1.73
C GLY A 13 -15.55 -37.37 1.51
N GLU A 14 -16.79 -37.87 1.49
CA GLU A 14 -17.96 -36.99 1.41
C GLU A 14 -18.18 -36.28 2.75
N ASN A 15 -18.31 -34.96 2.70
CA ASN A 15 -18.41 -34.10 3.87
C ASN A 15 -19.74 -33.32 3.95
N ASN A 16 -20.70 -33.53 3.03
CA ASN A 16 -21.99 -32.84 3.05
C ASN A 16 -23.18 -33.80 3.12
N PHE A 17 -23.75 -33.90 4.32
CA PHE A 17 -24.92 -34.71 4.64
C PHE A 17 -26.08 -33.85 5.16
N SER A 18 -26.22 -32.63 4.65
CA SER A 18 -27.32 -31.75 5.02
C SER A 18 -28.70 -32.36 4.70
N GLY A 19 -29.65 -32.23 5.62
CA GLY A 19 -31.02 -32.73 5.48
C GLY A 19 -31.17 -34.26 5.53
N VAL A 20 -30.11 -35.00 5.81
CA VAL A 20 -30.15 -36.46 5.79
C VAL A 20 -30.97 -37.05 6.95
N ASP A 21 -31.62 -38.19 6.74
CA ASP A 21 -32.29 -38.93 7.82
C ASP A 21 -31.43 -40.11 8.28
N LEU A 22 -30.93 -39.99 9.49
CA LEU A 22 -30.13 -40.95 10.27
C LEU A 22 -30.78 -41.21 11.63
N SER A 23 -32.11 -41.10 11.71
CA SER A 23 -32.84 -41.35 12.95
C SER A 23 -32.60 -42.78 13.45
N GLY A 24 -32.25 -42.91 14.73
CA GLY A 24 -31.92 -44.19 15.37
C GLY A 24 -30.59 -44.83 14.94
N ALA A 25 -29.74 -44.13 14.17
CA ALA A 25 -28.43 -44.64 13.74
C ALA A 25 -27.49 -44.93 14.92
N ILE A 26 -26.61 -45.94 14.77
CA ILE A 26 -25.52 -46.23 15.72
C ILE A 26 -24.22 -45.67 15.13
N LEU A 27 -23.72 -44.60 15.72
CA LEU A 27 -22.58 -43.80 15.28
C LEU A 27 -21.59 -43.54 16.43
N SER A 28 -21.58 -44.43 17.41
CA SER A 28 -20.69 -44.36 18.57
C SER A 28 -19.23 -44.46 18.15
N GLU A 29 -18.38 -43.58 18.70
CA GLU A 29 -16.94 -43.49 18.44
C GLU A 29 -16.54 -43.12 16.99
N VAL A 30 -17.51 -42.77 16.14
CA VAL A 30 -17.23 -42.33 14.76
C VAL A 30 -16.63 -40.92 14.76
N ASP A 31 -15.68 -40.66 13.86
CA ASP A 31 -15.18 -39.30 13.60
C ASP A 31 -16.05 -38.63 12.54
N LEU A 32 -16.82 -37.65 13.00
CA LEU A 32 -17.70 -36.80 12.20
C LEU A 32 -17.17 -35.36 12.20
N SER A 33 -15.87 -35.14 12.38
CA SER A 33 -15.26 -33.82 12.21
C SER A 33 -15.33 -33.39 10.75
N GLY A 34 -15.55 -32.10 10.49
CA GLY A 34 -15.55 -31.58 9.10
C GLY A 34 -16.84 -31.78 8.30
N ILE A 35 -17.87 -32.45 8.85
CA ILE A 35 -19.09 -32.75 8.08
C ILE A 35 -20.22 -31.73 8.27
N ASN A 36 -20.95 -31.43 7.20
CA ASN A 36 -22.18 -30.66 7.23
C ASN A 36 -23.39 -31.57 7.48
N LEU A 37 -24.00 -31.44 8.66
CA LEU A 37 -25.24 -32.11 9.09
C LEU A 37 -26.41 -31.12 9.22
N SER A 38 -26.34 -29.96 8.55
CA SER A 38 -27.36 -28.92 8.65
C SER A 38 -28.73 -29.47 8.30
N GLY A 39 -29.70 -29.34 9.21
CA GLY A 39 -31.06 -29.85 9.02
C GLY A 39 -31.20 -31.38 8.99
N ALA A 40 -30.14 -32.14 9.29
CA ALA A 40 -30.22 -33.59 9.35
C ALA A 40 -31.13 -34.06 10.51
N ASN A 41 -31.78 -35.21 10.33
CA ASN A 41 -32.56 -35.90 11.34
C ASN A 41 -31.74 -37.03 11.98
N LEU A 42 -31.22 -36.77 13.19
CA LEU A 42 -30.49 -37.71 14.05
C LEU A 42 -31.30 -38.04 15.33
N SER A 43 -32.63 -37.95 15.24
CA SER A 43 -33.49 -38.23 16.39
C SER A 43 -33.30 -39.67 16.87
N GLY A 44 -33.06 -39.83 18.18
CA GLY A 44 -32.83 -41.13 18.80
C GLY A 44 -31.52 -41.85 18.42
N ALA A 45 -30.59 -41.20 17.71
CA ALA A 45 -29.30 -41.81 17.35
C ALA A 45 -28.39 -42.05 18.57
N ASP A 46 -27.53 -43.08 18.49
CA ASP A 46 -26.44 -43.34 19.43
C ASP A 46 -25.14 -42.72 18.92
N LEU A 47 -24.72 -41.63 19.56
CA LEU A 47 -23.57 -40.79 19.24
C LEU A 47 -22.61 -40.73 20.44
N LYS A 48 -22.47 -41.84 21.16
CA LYS A 48 -21.60 -41.91 22.33
C LYS A 48 -20.14 -41.76 21.90
N SER A 49 -19.40 -40.88 22.57
CA SER A 49 -17.97 -40.63 22.31
C SER A 49 -17.60 -40.22 20.87
N THR A 50 -18.59 -39.87 20.04
CA THR A 50 -18.40 -39.41 18.66
C THR A 50 -17.61 -38.09 18.64
N ILE A 51 -16.74 -37.92 17.65
CA ILE A 51 -15.95 -36.69 17.46
C ILE A 51 -16.68 -35.80 16.46
N LEU A 52 -17.07 -34.60 16.88
CA LEU A 52 -17.79 -33.60 16.07
C LEU A 52 -17.07 -32.23 16.17
N SER A 53 -15.76 -32.25 16.44
CA SER A 53 -14.93 -31.07 16.74
C SER A 53 -13.90 -30.74 15.64
N ASN A 54 -13.29 -29.56 15.71
CA ASN A 54 -12.40 -28.97 14.70
C ASN A 54 -11.11 -29.78 14.39
N THR A 55 -10.73 -29.90 13.10
CA THR A 55 -9.53 -30.56 12.54
C THR A 55 -8.21 -29.78 12.76
N ASP A 56 -8.27 -28.48 13.10
CA ASP A 56 -7.09 -27.61 13.22
C ASP A 56 -6.06 -28.06 14.28
N TRP A 57 -6.45 -28.83 15.29
CA TRP A 57 -5.54 -29.26 16.37
C TRP A 57 -4.59 -30.38 15.96
N ILE A 58 -4.97 -31.22 15.00
CA ILE A 58 -4.11 -32.29 14.48
C ILE A 58 -2.95 -31.67 13.68
N ASN A 59 -3.28 -30.69 12.84
CA ASN A 59 -2.31 -29.95 12.02
C ASN A 59 -1.29 -29.19 12.88
N LEU A 60 -1.74 -28.49 13.93
CA LEU A 60 -0.83 -27.77 14.84
C LEU A 60 0.15 -28.71 15.55
N LYS A 61 -0.27 -29.95 15.85
CA LYS A 61 0.59 -30.97 16.47
C LYS A 61 1.66 -31.46 15.50
N GLU A 62 1.29 -31.71 14.25
CA GLU A 62 2.24 -32.12 13.21
C GLU A 62 3.22 -31.00 12.85
N ALA A 63 2.77 -29.74 12.86
CA ALA A 63 3.62 -28.58 12.69
C ALA A 63 4.69 -28.52 13.79
N LEU A 64 4.32 -28.70 15.06
CA LEU A 64 5.28 -28.77 16.18
C LEU A 64 6.28 -29.92 16.04
N ALA A 65 5.81 -31.11 15.65
CA ALA A 65 6.71 -32.23 15.40
C ALA A 65 7.75 -31.91 14.31
N THR A 66 7.35 -31.14 13.29
CA THR A 66 8.24 -30.70 12.21
C THR A 66 9.24 -29.65 12.69
N ILE A 67 8.84 -28.72 13.57
CA ILE A 67 9.74 -27.71 14.19
C ILE A 67 10.86 -28.39 14.96
N ARG A 68 10.55 -29.46 15.70
CA ARG A 68 11.53 -30.20 16.51
C ARG A 68 12.63 -30.88 15.69
N GLU A 69 12.37 -31.17 14.42
CA GLU A 69 13.37 -31.78 13.53
C GLU A 69 14.36 -30.78 12.95
N ILE A 70 14.09 -29.47 13.07
CA ILE A 70 14.99 -28.38 12.66
C ILE A 70 16.15 -28.28 13.66
N GLN A 71 17.37 -28.54 13.20
CA GLN A 71 18.59 -28.42 14.00
C GLN A 71 19.07 -26.98 14.11
N ASP A 72 18.93 -26.18 13.05
CA ASP A 72 19.28 -24.76 13.05
C ASP A 72 18.38 -23.98 14.02
N GLU A 73 19.02 -23.42 15.06
CA GLU A 73 18.32 -22.83 16.20
C GLU A 73 17.51 -21.60 15.82
N SER A 74 17.99 -20.81 14.88
CA SER A 74 17.30 -19.61 14.38
C SER A 74 16.05 -19.98 13.60
N ASN A 75 16.14 -20.91 12.64
CA ASN A 75 14.99 -21.39 11.89
C ASN A 75 13.95 -22.06 12.80
N ARG A 76 14.40 -22.81 13.81
CA ARG A 76 13.53 -23.44 14.80
C ARG A 76 12.81 -22.41 15.67
N ALA A 77 13.52 -21.41 16.18
CA ALA A 77 12.94 -20.34 17.00
C ALA A 77 11.89 -19.54 16.20
N HIS A 78 12.22 -19.10 14.98
CA HIS A 78 11.28 -18.34 14.15
C HIS A 78 10.02 -19.13 13.79
N ALA A 79 10.15 -20.42 13.45
CA ALA A 79 9.00 -21.28 13.19
C ALA A 79 8.12 -21.48 14.45
N LEU A 80 8.75 -21.61 15.62
CA LEU A 80 8.07 -21.74 16.90
C LEU A 80 7.32 -20.46 17.30
N ILE A 81 7.95 -19.29 17.12
CA ILE A 81 7.34 -17.98 17.35
C ILE A 81 6.13 -17.79 16.44
N ALA A 82 6.26 -18.11 15.15
CA ALA A 82 5.16 -18.01 14.18
C ALA A 82 3.94 -18.87 14.57
N LEU A 83 4.17 -19.98 15.28
CA LEU A 83 3.12 -20.91 15.73
C LEU A 83 2.57 -20.56 17.12
N ALA A 84 3.35 -19.89 17.98
CA ALA A 84 3.10 -19.75 19.42
C ALA A 84 1.68 -19.24 19.76
N ASP A 85 1.21 -18.18 19.08
CA ASP A 85 -0.11 -17.60 19.33
C ASP A 85 -1.29 -18.46 18.87
N LYS A 86 -1.02 -19.47 18.03
CA LYS A 86 -2.01 -20.32 17.36
C LYS A 86 -2.22 -21.64 18.09
N LEU A 87 -1.32 -22.01 19.01
CA LEU A 87 -1.33 -23.28 19.72
C LEU A 87 -2.45 -23.40 20.77
N PRO A 88 -3.20 -24.52 20.81
CA PRO A 88 -4.13 -24.83 21.89
C PRO A 88 -3.38 -25.26 23.17
N PRO A 89 -4.03 -25.17 24.34
CA PRO A 89 -3.42 -25.54 25.63
C PRO A 89 -2.77 -26.93 25.65
N ASP A 90 -3.37 -27.90 24.95
CA ASP A 90 -2.92 -29.29 24.93
C ASP A 90 -1.59 -29.51 24.17
N LEU A 91 -1.17 -28.56 23.32
CA LEU A 91 0.05 -28.64 22.52
C LEU A 91 1.19 -27.75 23.03
N LEU A 92 0.92 -26.93 24.03
CA LEU A 92 1.91 -26.00 24.57
C LEU A 92 3.05 -26.70 25.32
N SER A 93 2.85 -27.91 25.84
CA SER A 93 3.91 -28.70 26.48
C SER A 93 4.99 -29.13 25.49
N GLU A 94 4.56 -29.52 24.29
CA GLU A 94 5.45 -29.94 23.21
C GLU A 94 6.20 -28.74 22.61
N ALA A 95 5.51 -27.61 22.46
CA ALA A 95 6.13 -26.35 22.04
C ALA A 95 7.20 -25.88 23.04
N LEU A 96 6.91 -26.02 24.35
CA LEU A 96 7.85 -25.67 25.41
C LEU A 96 9.09 -26.58 25.42
N THR A 97 8.91 -27.88 25.19
CA THR A 97 10.02 -28.82 25.01
C THR A 97 10.92 -28.38 23.85
N SER A 98 10.30 -27.92 22.75
CA SER A 98 11.02 -27.45 21.56
C SER A 98 11.81 -26.17 21.83
N ALA A 99 11.25 -25.23 22.61
CA ALA A 99 11.96 -24.03 23.04
C ALA A 99 13.18 -24.37 23.92
N ARG A 100 13.02 -25.33 24.84
CA ARG A 100 14.10 -25.77 25.74
C ARG A 100 15.30 -26.39 25.03
N GLU A 101 15.09 -26.98 23.85
CA GLU A 101 16.17 -27.60 23.06
C GLU A 101 17.06 -26.57 22.34
N ILE A 102 16.74 -25.27 22.40
CA ILE A 102 17.53 -24.16 21.83
C ILE A 102 18.66 -23.77 22.79
N GLN A 103 19.91 -23.81 22.32
CA GLN A 103 21.10 -23.48 23.13
C GLN A 103 21.40 -21.99 23.15
N ASP A 104 21.14 -21.26 22.06
CA ASP A 104 21.26 -19.81 22.02
C ASP A 104 20.27 -19.16 23.01
N GLU A 105 20.83 -18.48 24.01
CA GLU A 105 20.08 -17.96 25.16
C GLU A 105 19.07 -16.89 24.77
N TYR A 106 19.37 -16.09 23.74
CA TYR A 106 18.46 -15.07 23.21
C TYR A 106 17.28 -15.72 22.48
N LEU A 107 17.55 -16.65 21.56
CA LEU A 107 16.51 -17.34 20.80
C LEU A 107 15.61 -18.21 21.70
N CYS A 108 16.19 -18.82 22.73
CA CYS A 108 15.45 -19.57 23.74
C CYS A 108 14.52 -18.63 24.54
N ALA A 109 15.03 -17.49 25.01
CA ALA A 109 14.23 -16.50 25.72
C ALA A 109 13.08 -15.96 24.85
N ASP A 110 13.35 -15.61 23.58
CA ASP A 110 12.34 -15.07 22.67
C ASP A 110 11.22 -16.09 22.36
N ALA A 111 11.59 -17.35 22.12
CA ALA A 111 10.63 -18.43 21.96
C ALA A 111 9.79 -18.68 23.23
N LEU A 112 10.41 -18.64 24.42
CA LEU A 112 9.72 -18.80 25.70
C LEU A 112 8.76 -17.65 25.99
N ILE A 113 9.16 -16.41 25.71
CA ILE A 113 8.31 -15.21 25.85
C ILE A 113 7.09 -15.33 24.95
N ALA A 114 7.27 -15.74 23.68
CA ALA A 114 6.16 -15.94 22.75
C ALA A 114 5.16 -16.99 23.26
N LEU A 115 5.63 -18.08 23.89
CA LEU A 115 4.78 -19.14 24.44
C LEU A 115 4.12 -18.74 25.78
N ALA A 116 4.79 -17.96 26.62
CA ALA A 116 4.40 -17.66 28.00
C ALA A 116 2.95 -17.14 28.13
N ARG A 117 2.52 -16.29 27.20
CA ARG A 117 1.17 -15.70 27.17
C ARG A 117 0.04 -16.74 27.10
N LYS A 118 0.30 -17.93 26.54
CA LYS A 118 -0.71 -18.98 26.34
C LYS A 118 -0.56 -20.17 27.30
N LEU A 119 0.57 -20.34 27.98
CA LEU A 119 0.83 -21.49 28.85
C LEU A 119 -0.28 -21.73 29.90
N PRO A 120 -0.77 -22.97 30.08
CA PRO A 120 -1.68 -23.35 31.16
C PRO A 120 -0.91 -23.53 32.48
N PRO A 121 -1.60 -23.45 33.65
CA PRO A 121 -0.96 -23.54 34.97
C PRO A 121 -0.03 -24.74 35.17
N ASP A 122 -0.39 -25.90 34.61
CA ASP A 122 0.36 -27.15 34.77
C ASP A 122 1.73 -27.16 34.05
N LEU A 123 1.93 -26.27 33.06
CA LEU A 123 3.17 -26.17 32.28
C LEU A 123 4.07 -25.01 32.70
N LEU A 124 3.58 -24.13 33.58
CA LEU A 124 4.36 -22.98 34.05
C LEU A 124 5.59 -23.40 34.85
N SER A 125 5.53 -24.52 35.59
CA SER A 125 6.68 -25.04 36.33
C SER A 125 7.80 -25.53 35.42
N GLU A 126 7.45 -26.07 34.26
CA GLU A 126 8.43 -26.52 33.27
C GLU A 126 9.06 -25.33 32.56
N ALA A 127 8.26 -24.33 32.17
CA ALA A 127 8.77 -23.12 31.52
C ALA A 127 9.67 -22.32 32.45
N LEU A 128 9.33 -22.31 33.74
CA LEU A 128 10.18 -21.78 34.79
C LEU A 128 11.52 -22.52 34.88
N ALA A 129 11.51 -23.85 34.84
CA ALA A 129 12.76 -24.62 34.87
C ALA A 129 13.65 -24.27 33.68
N THR A 130 13.09 -24.10 32.47
CA THR A 130 13.84 -23.66 31.29
C THR A 130 14.36 -22.24 31.43
N ALA A 131 13.54 -21.30 31.91
CA ALA A 131 13.99 -19.93 32.14
C ALA A 131 15.17 -19.86 33.13
N ARG A 132 15.20 -20.75 34.14
CA ARG A 132 16.32 -20.86 35.11
C ARG A 132 17.62 -21.40 34.50
N GLU A 133 17.56 -22.10 33.37
CA GLU A 133 18.73 -22.67 32.70
C GLU A 133 19.51 -21.59 31.90
N ILE A 134 18.88 -20.46 31.56
CA ILE A 134 19.49 -19.29 30.89
C ILE A 134 20.56 -18.67 31.80
N GLN A 135 21.80 -18.51 31.30
CA GLN A 135 22.89 -17.95 32.10
C GLN A 135 22.90 -16.42 32.10
N ASP A 136 22.63 -15.79 30.97
CA ASP A 136 22.53 -14.33 30.87
C ASP A 136 21.42 -13.80 31.79
N GLU A 137 21.79 -12.95 32.75
CA GLU A 137 20.87 -12.50 33.78
C GLU A 137 19.74 -11.63 33.22
N TYR A 138 19.96 -10.93 32.10
CA TYR A 138 18.95 -10.08 31.46
C TYR A 138 17.90 -10.90 30.72
N PHE A 139 18.32 -11.85 29.87
CA PHE A 139 17.38 -12.73 29.15
C PHE A 139 16.60 -13.64 30.11
N ARG A 140 17.28 -14.15 31.14
CA ARG A 140 16.64 -14.89 32.23
C ARG A 140 15.57 -14.04 32.92
N THR A 141 15.92 -12.83 33.35
CA THR A 141 14.99 -11.95 34.07
C THR A 141 13.80 -11.57 33.19
N SER A 142 14.02 -11.22 31.93
CA SER A 142 12.96 -10.88 30.97
C SER A 142 11.97 -12.03 30.77
N THR A 143 12.48 -13.26 30.62
CA THR A 143 11.64 -14.46 30.51
C THR A 143 10.84 -14.72 31.79
N LEU A 144 11.47 -14.57 32.96
CA LEU A 144 10.80 -14.75 34.25
C LEU A 144 9.70 -13.71 34.51
N ILE A 145 9.87 -12.47 34.02
CA ILE A 145 8.85 -11.41 34.08
C ILE A 145 7.61 -11.80 33.27
N GLU A 146 7.79 -12.25 32.02
CA GLU A 146 6.66 -12.65 31.18
C GLU A 146 5.94 -13.88 31.76
N LEU A 147 6.68 -14.87 32.29
CA LEU A 147 6.08 -16.01 32.98
C LEU A 147 5.31 -15.62 34.25
N ALA A 148 5.72 -14.54 34.91
CA ALA A 148 5.05 -14.07 36.11
C ALA A 148 3.63 -13.53 35.86
N GLU A 149 3.25 -13.25 34.61
CA GLU A 149 1.86 -12.96 34.26
C GLU A 149 0.90 -14.06 34.70
N LYS A 150 1.35 -15.32 34.66
CA LYS A 150 0.56 -16.49 35.05
C LYS A 150 1.05 -17.19 36.30
N LEU A 151 2.33 -17.01 36.65
CA LEU A 151 2.94 -17.62 37.84
C LEU A 151 3.53 -16.54 38.77
N PRO A 152 2.71 -15.83 39.56
CA PRO A 152 3.21 -14.76 40.43
C PRO A 152 4.26 -15.22 41.45
N SER A 153 4.33 -16.51 41.78
CA SER A 153 5.33 -17.06 42.70
C SER A 153 6.76 -16.96 42.17
N VAL A 154 6.97 -16.78 40.86
CA VAL A 154 8.33 -16.61 40.31
C VAL A 154 8.87 -15.21 40.52
N LEU A 155 8.03 -14.26 40.88
CA LEU A 155 8.44 -12.87 40.96
C LEU A 155 9.58 -12.63 41.95
N SER A 156 9.66 -13.40 43.04
CA SER A 156 10.79 -13.32 43.99
C SER A 156 12.12 -13.82 43.41
N GLU A 157 12.05 -14.74 42.47
CA GLU A 157 13.22 -15.27 41.77
C GLU A 157 13.62 -14.36 40.60
N ALA A 158 12.66 -13.87 39.83
CA ALA A 158 12.90 -12.84 38.83
C ALA A 158 13.55 -11.60 39.46
N LEU A 159 13.12 -11.23 40.67
CA LEU A 159 13.74 -10.19 41.47
C LEU A 159 15.19 -10.53 41.89
N ALA A 160 15.46 -11.77 42.30
CA ALA A 160 16.81 -12.21 42.63
C ALA A 160 17.74 -12.15 41.40
N ALA A 161 17.27 -12.61 40.24
CA ALA A 161 18.01 -12.54 38.98
C ALA A 161 18.23 -11.09 38.53
N ALA A 162 17.23 -10.22 38.65
CA ALA A 162 17.35 -8.79 38.34
C ALA A 162 18.45 -8.12 39.18
N ARG A 163 18.57 -8.47 40.47
CA ARG A 163 19.62 -7.97 41.38
C ARG A 163 21.03 -8.39 40.98
N GLU A 164 21.18 -9.52 40.28
CA GLU A 164 22.47 -10.06 39.85
C GLU A 164 22.99 -9.40 38.57
N ILE A 165 22.13 -8.71 37.81
CA ILE A 165 22.49 -7.99 36.59
C ILE A 165 23.56 -6.93 36.91
N GLN A 166 24.70 -7.07 36.24
CA GLN A 166 25.87 -6.19 36.45
C GLN A 166 25.67 -4.80 35.83
N ASP A 167 25.02 -4.74 34.67
CA ASP A 167 24.72 -3.48 34.00
C ASP A 167 23.62 -2.70 34.74
N GLU A 168 23.94 -1.49 35.17
CA GLU A 168 23.07 -0.66 36.01
C GLU A 168 21.74 -0.31 35.31
N TYR A 169 21.77 -0.08 33.99
CA TYR A 169 20.58 0.25 33.21
C TYR A 169 19.69 -0.98 33.02
N PHE A 170 20.24 -2.10 32.56
CA PHE A 170 19.45 -3.33 32.41
C PHE A 170 18.89 -3.82 33.76
N ARG A 171 19.64 -3.64 34.86
CA ARG A 171 19.14 -3.89 36.22
C ARG A 171 17.95 -2.99 36.55
N ALA A 172 18.03 -1.69 36.31
CA ALA A 172 16.92 -0.79 36.56
C ALA A 172 15.72 -1.11 35.67
N SER A 173 15.87 -1.22 34.35
CA SER A 173 14.78 -1.51 33.42
C SER A 173 14.06 -2.81 33.74
N THR A 174 14.80 -3.86 34.10
CA THR A 174 14.17 -5.14 34.51
C THR A 174 13.43 -5.03 35.85
N LEU A 175 13.96 -4.30 36.84
CA LEU A 175 13.25 -4.03 38.10
C LEU A 175 11.99 -3.17 37.89
N ILE A 176 12.00 -2.25 36.92
CA ILE A 176 10.86 -1.42 36.50
C ILE A 176 9.78 -2.25 35.81
N ALA A 177 10.18 -3.19 34.94
CA ALA A 177 9.27 -4.14 34.33
C ALA A 177 8.66 -5.08 35.40
N LEU A 178 9.46 -5.57 36.34
CA LEU A 178 8.98 -6.36 37.49
C LEU A 178 7.97 -5.60 38.36
N ALA A 179 8.16 -4.29 38.51
CA ALA A 179 7.30 -3.47 39.34
C ALA A 179 5.82 -3.44 38.89
N GLU A 180 5.52 -3.74 37.63
CA GLU A 180 4.15 -3.89 37.15
C GLU A 180 3.39 -5.03 37.85
N LYS A 181 4.13 -6.07 38.28
CA LYS A 181 3.57 -7.26 38.92
C LYS A 181 3.93 -7.36 40.41
N LEU A 182 5.08 -6.82 40.81
CA LEU A 182 5.51 -6.66 42.21
C LEU A 182 5.70 -5.18 42.57
N PRO A 183 4.63 -4.48 42.98
CA PRO A 183 4.77 -3.10 43.46
C PRO A 183 5.73 -2.97 44.66
N SER A 184 5.96 -4.03 45.44
CA SER A 184 6.93 -4.02 46.55
C SER A 184 8.39 -3.81 46.09
N VAL A 185 8.70 -4.09 44.83
CA VAL A 185 10.04 -3.90 44.25
C VAL A 185 10.26 -2.45 43.85
N LEU A 186 9.22 -1.62 43.81
CA LEU A 186 9.33 -0.22 43.38
C LEU A 186 10.37 0.58 44.18
N SER A 187 10.52 0.34 45.48
CA SER A 187 11.56 1.01 46.29
C SER A 187 12.97 0.59 45.88
N GLU A 188 13.13 -0.66 45.46
CA GLU A 188 14.41 -1.20 45.01
C GLU A 188 14.70 -0.85 43.56
N ALA A 189 13.70 -0.88 42.68
CA ALA A 189 13.79 -0.36 41.32
C ALA A 189 14.19 1.13 41.35
N LEU A 190 13.61 1.89 42.28
CA LEU A 190 13.99 3.27 42.53
C LEU A 190 15.43 3.40 43.04
N ALA A 191 15.86 2.54 43.97
CA ALA A 191 17.25 2.52 44.43
C ALA A 191 18.24 2.19 43.30
N ALA A 192 17.93 1.19 42.46
CA ALA A 192 18.74 0.82 41.31
C ALA A 192 18.78 1.94 40.25
N ALA A 193 17.65 2.57 39.95
CA ALA A 193 17.61 3.73 39.06
C ALA A 193 18.50 4.88 39.57
N ARG A 194 18.56 5.11 40.88
CA ARG A 194 19.44 6.13 41.49
C ARG A 194 20.92 5.81 41.33
N GLU A 195 21.29 4.54 41.32
CA GLU A 195 22.69 4.09 41.20
C GLU A 195 23.26 4.29 39.79
N ILE A 196 22.40 4.41 38.77
CA ILE A 196 22.82 4.63 37.38
C ILE A 196 23.69 5.88 37.29
N GLN A 197 24.93 5.69 36.83
CA GLN A 197 25.90 6.78 36.66
C GLN A 197 25.55 7.73 35.51
N ASP A 198 25.03 7.18 34.41
CA ASP A 198 24.65 7.96 33.24
C ASP A 198 23.33 8.71 33.50
N GLU A 199 23.37 10.04 33.44
CA GLU A 199 22.23 10.87 33.84
C GLU A 199 21.03 10.72 32.89
N TYR A 200 21.26 10.36 31.62
CA TYR A 200 20.18 10.12 30.66
C TYR A 200 19.46 8.82 31.00
N PHE A 201 20.20 7.71 31.15
CA PHE A 201 19.60 6.42 31.52
C PHE A 201 18.94 6.46 32.90
N ARG A 202 19.48 7.24 33.83
CA ARG A 202 18.85 7.49 35.14
C ARG A 202 17.53 8.23 35.01
N ALA A 203 17.49 9.31 34.24
CA ALA A 203 16.27 10.09 34.02
C ALA A 203 15.20 9.25 33.33
N ASP A 204 15.57 8.46 32.32
CA ASP A 204 14.65 7.58 31.60
C ASP A 204 14.05 6.51 32.51
N ALA A 205 14.88 5.84 33.30
CA ALA A 205 14.42 4.87 34.30
C ALA A 205 13.48 5.49 35.35
N LEU A 206 13.79 6.70 35.85
CA LEU A 206 12.94 7.41 36.81
C LEU A 206 11.62 7.88 36.18
N ARG A 207 11.64 8.30 34.91
CA ARG A 207 10.46 8.69 34.11
C ARG A 207 9.51 7.51 33.92
N GLU A 208 10.03 6.33 33.57
CA GLU A 208 9.21 5.11 33.47
C GLU A 208 8.65 4.68 34.84
N LEU A 209 9.44 4.82 35.91
CA LEU A 209 8.99 4.53 37.28
C LEU A 209 7.90 5.47 37.77
N ALA A 210 7.95 6.75 37.40
CA ALA A 210 7.05 7.79 37.89
C ALA A 210 5.57 7.41 37.77
N GLN A 211 5.17 6.79 36.66
CA GLN A 211 3.79 6.38 36.41
C GLN A 211 3.34 5.18 37.28
N LYS A 212 4.30 4.40 37.81
CA LYS A 212 4.09 3.13 38.51
C LYS A 212 4.21 3.25 40.04
N LEU A 213 4.81 4.33 40.56
CA LEU A 213 5.13 4.50 41.98
C LEU A 213 3.91 4.77 42.89
N PRO A 214 3.84 4.17 44.10
CA PRO A 214 2.81 4.47 45.10
C PRO A 214 3.12 5.79 45.84
N PRO A 215 2.10 6.45 46.44
CA PRO A 215 2.24 7.75 47.09
C PRO A 215 3.40 7.87 48.08
N ASP A 216 3.68 6.82 48.85
CA ASP A 216 4.71 6.83 49.89
C ASP A 216 6.15 6.84 49.33
N LEU A 217 6.35 6.32 48.12
CA LEU A 217 7.66 6.31 47.43
C LEU A 217 7.84 7.49 46.48
N LEU A 218 6.75 8.17 46.11
CA LEU A 218 6.83 9.31 45.22
C LEU A 218 7.69 10.45 45.80
N SER A 219 7.73 10.64 47.12
CA SER A 219 8.62 11.62 47.74
C SER A 219 10.11 11.24 47.61
N GLU A 220 10.42 9.94 47.61
CA GLU A 220 11.78 9.45 47.41
C GLU A 220 12.18 9.54 45.93
N ALA A 221 11.26 9.20 45.02
CA ALA A 221 11.47 9.38 43.58
C ALA A 221 11.63 10.85 43.21
N LEU A 222 10.85 11.73 43.82
CA LEU A 222 11.02 13.16 43.71
C LEU A 222 12.40 13.62 44.22
N ALA A 223 12.88 13.06 45.33
CA ALA A 223 14.24 13.33 45.81
C ALA A 223 15.31 12.87 44.82
N ALA A 224 15.17 11.68 44.22
CA ALA A 224 16.07 11.18 43.19
C ALA A 224 16.05 12.04 41.91
N VAL A 225 14.85 12.44 41.47
CA VAL A 225 14.70 13.33 40.32
C VAL A 225 15.32 14.70 40.60
N ARG A 226 15.22 15.22 41.83
CA ARG A 226 15.90 16.48 42.23
C ARG A 226 17.43 16.40 42.17
N GLU A 227 18.01 15.21 42.31
CA GLU A 227 19.47 14.99 42.22
C GLU A 227 19.99 15.03 40.77
N ILE A 228 19.12 14.86 39.77
CA ILE A 228 19.46 14.98 38.34
C ILE A 228 19.94 16.41 38.07
N GLN A 229 21.19 16.55 37.62
CA GLN A 229 21.79 17.86 37.37
C GLN A 229 21.24 18.54 36.11
N PRO A 230 21.09 17.86 34.96
CA PRO A 230 20.60 18.50 33.76
C PRO A 230 19.13 18.88 33.92
N GLU A 231 18.84 20.18 33.82
CA GLU A 231 17.53 20.75 34.15
C GLU A 231 16.42 20.18 33.26
N TYR A 232 16.74 19.90 31.99
CA TYR A 232 15.81 19.29 31.04
C TYR A 232 15.45 17.84 31.41
N LEU A 233 16.44 17.00 31.71
CA LEU A 233 16.19 15.61 32.12
C LEU A 233 15.40 15.54 33.43
N ARG A 234 15.69 16.48 34.35
CA ARG A 234 14.94 16.64 35.60
C ARG A 234 13.51 17.07 35.33
N ALA A 235 13.28 18.04 34.43
CA ALA A 235 11.96 18.50 34.08
C ALA A 235 11.10 17.40 33.43
N ASP A 236 11.68 16.63 32.49
CA ASP A 236 11.01 15.48 31.86
C ASP A 236 10.56 14.44 32.90
N ALA A 237 11.47 14.05 33.81
CA ALA A 237 11.14 13.14 34.89
C ALA A 237 10.09 13.72 35.88
N LEU A 238 10.11 15.05 36.16
CA LEU A 238 9.09 15.72 36.96
C LEU A 238 7.73 15.74 36.25
N ILE A 239 7.68 15.99 34.94
CA ILE A 239 6.45 15.96 34.14
C ILE A 239 5.77 14.59 34.24
N ALA A 240 6.55 13.50 34.17
CA ALA A 240 6.02 12.16 34.35
C ALA A 240 5.40 11.92 35.74
N LEU A 241 5.85 12.63 36.79
CA LEU A 241 5.28 12.54 38.14
C LEU A 241 4.00 13.38 38.31
N VAL A 242 3.79 14.42 37.49
CA VAL A 242 2.65 15.36 37.65
C VAL A 242 1.30 14.65 37.59
N GLU A 243 1.14 13.65 36.72
CA GLU A 243 -0.12 12.90 36.59
C GLU A 243 -0.55 12.21 37.89
N LYS A 244 0.42 11.75 38.70
CA LYS A 244 0.17 11.05 39.97
C LYS A 244 0.27 11.96 41.19
N LEU A 245 1.07 13.02 41.09
CA LEU A 245 1.30 14.02 42.11
C LEU A 245 1.06 15.43 41.53
N PRO A 246 -0.21 15.84 41.40
CA PRO A 246 -0.52 17.19 40.94
C PRO A 246 0.10 18.29 41.81
N SER A 247 0.41 18.01 43.09
CA SER A 247 1.12 18.97 43.95
C SER A 247 2.56 19.24 43.52
N VAL A 248 3.16 18.38 42.69
CA VAL A 248 4.49 18.57 42.10
C VAL A 248 4.39 19.43 40.84
N LEU A 249 3.19 19.75 40.33
CA LEU A 249 3.00 20.62 39.16
C LEU A 249 3.75 21.94 39.31
N SER A 250 3.65 22.61 40.46
CA SER A 250 4.37 23.87 40.70
C SER A 250 5.90 23.70 40.65
N GLU A 251 6.40 22.53 41.04
CA GLU A 251 7.82 22.19 41.02
C GLU A 251 8.30 21.74 39.64
N ALA A 252 7.50 20.97 38.90
CA ALA A 252 7.73 20.66 37.50
C ALA A 252 7.77 21.95 36.67
N LEU A 253 6.81 22.85 36.86
CA LEU A 253 6.80 24.17 36.26
C LEU A 253 8.03 25.01 36.69
N ALA A 254 8.48 24.91 37.94
CA ALA A 254 9.71 25.57 38.40
C ALA A 254 10.96 25.00 37.71
N ALA A 255 11.07 23.68 37.58
CA ALA A 255 12.19 23.04 36.88
C ALA A 255 12.18 23.35 35.38
N ILE A 256 11.01 23.35 34.75
CA ILE A 256 10.81 23.77 33.36
C ILE A 256 11.26 25.24 33.18
N ARG A 257 10.93 26.13 34.13
CA ARG A 257 11.40 27.53 34.15
C ARG A 257 12.93 27.66 34.27
N GLU A 258 13.60 26.70 34.90
CA GLU A 258 15.06 26.67 35.03
C GLU A 258 15.77 26.18 33.75
N ILE A 259 15.05 25.56 32.81
CA ILE A 259 15.62 25.16 31.51
C ILE A 259 16.01 26.41 30.72
N GLN A 260 17.33 26.56 30.50
CA GLN A 260 17.89 27.68 29.73
C GLN A 260 17.63 27.54 28.24
N ASP A 261 17.58 26.30 27.73
CA ASP A 261 17.30 26.04 26.32
C ASP A 261 15.80 26.24 26.03
N GLU A 262 15.50 27.27 25.23
CA GLU A 262 14.13 27.67 24.93
C GLU A 262 13.33 26.60 24.18
N TYR A 263 13.99 25.74 23.39
CA TYR A 263 13.33 24.66 22.68
C TYR A 263 12.93 23.55 23.65
N LEU A 264 13.85 23.13 24.51
CA LEU A 264 13.61 22.09 25.52
C LEU A 264 12.58 22.54 26.58
N HIS A 265 12.59 23.82 26.97
CA HIS A 265 11.59 24.41 27.86
C HIS A 265 10.19 24.30 27.25
N ALA A 266 10.06 24.74 26.00
CA ALA A 266 8.81 24.68 25.28
C ALA A 266 8.31 23.26 25.02
N ASP A 267 9.20 22.33 24.68
CA ASP A 267 8.87 20.93 24.46
C ASP A 267 8.34 20.29 25.75
N ALA A 268 8.98 20.57 26.87
CA ALA A 268 8.54 20.14 28.19
C ALA A 268 7.15 20.68 28.56
N LEU A 269 6.86 21.98 28.30
CA LEU A 269 5.51 22.51 28.49
C LEU A 269 4.50 21.85 27.55
N ARG A 270 4.87 21.61 26.29
CA ARG A 270 4.02 20.92 25.33
C ARG A 270 3.64 19.53 25.81
N GLU A 271 4.60 18.74 26.25
CA GLU A 271 4.34 17.39 26.77
C GLU A 271 3.42 17.44 27.99
N LEU A 272 3.66 18.40 28.89
CA LEU A 272 2.81 18.63 30.06
C LEU A 272 1.36 18.97 29.67
N VAL A 273 1.15 19.79 28.64
CA VAL A 273 -0.21 20.12 28.10
C VAL A 273 -0.93 18.87 27.60
N GLN A 274 -0.22 17.91 27.01
CA GLN A 274 -0.85 16.69 26.50
C GLN A 274 -1.33 15.75 27.61
N LYS A 275 -0.68 15.80 28.78
CA LYS A 275 -0.90 14.89 29.91
C LYS A 275 -1.89 15.41 30.96
N LEU A 276 -2.17 16.72 30.96
CA LEU A 276 -3.03 17.35 31.97
C LEU A 276 -4.53 17.36 31.59
N PRO A 277 -5.43 17.20 32.58
CA PRO A 277 -6.86 17.43 32.37
C PRO A 277 -7.16 18.92 32.12
N PRO A 278 -8.26 19.25 31.43
CA PRO A 278 -8.63 20.62 31.09
C PRO A 278 -8.65 21.60 32.28
N ASP A 279 -9.03 21.11 33.46
CA ASP A 279 -9.15 21.91 34.69
C ASP A 279 -7.80 22.41 35.24
N LEU A 280 -6.68 21.78 34.85
CA LEU A 280 -5.31 22.15 35.27
C LEU A 280 -4.54 22.89 34.16
N LEU A 281 -5.13 23.04 32.96
CA LEU A 281 -4.48 23.75 31.85
C LEU A 281 -4.31 25.25 32.14
N GLY A 282 -5.07 25.83 33.08
CA GLY A 282 -4.91 27.22 33.49
C GLY A 282 -3.54 27.52 34.14
N GLU A 283 -3.00 26.59 34.93
CA GLU A 283 -1.66 26.76 35.55
C GLU A 283 -0.53 26.67 34.51
N VAL A 284 -0.71 25.81 33.50
CA VAL A 284 0.24 25.68 32.39
C VAL A 284 0.13 26.85 31.42
N LEU A 285 -1.07 27.40 31.22
CA LEU A 285 -1.27 28.63 30.48
C LEU A 285 -0.48 29.78 31.13
N ALA A 286 -0.55 29.92 32.46
CA ALA A 286 0.24 30.91 33.19
C ALA A 286 1.76 30.67 33.04
N ALA A 287 2.25 29.43 33.14
CA ALA A 287 3.66 29.14 32.91
C ALA A 287 4.11 29.39 31.46
N ALA A 288 3.27 29.07 30.48
CA ALA A 288 3.53 29.34 29.07
C ALA A 288 3.62 30.84 28.77
N THR A 289 2.93 31.71 29.53
CA THR A 289 3.07 33.17 29.42
C THR A 289 4.39 33.72 29.96
N GLU A 290 5.11 32.95 30.80
CA GLU A 290 6.39 33.38 31.36
C GLU A 290 7.58 33.08 30.45
N ILE A 291 7.40 32.27 29.40
CA ILE A 291 8.44 32.05 28.37
C ILE A 291 8.65 33.37 27.61
N ARG A 292 9.81 33.99 27.86
CA ARG A 292 10.24 35.23 27.20
C ARG A 292 11.02 34.97 25.90
N GLY A 293 11.24 33.70 25.56
CA GLY A 293 12.08 33.22 24.47
C GLY A 293 11.43 33.20 23.07
N GLY A 294 12.25 33.37 22.03
CA GLY A 294 11.88 33.89 20.72
C GLY A 294 11.79 32.89 19.56
N TYR A 295 11.69 31.57 19.81
CA TYR A 295 11.54 30.58 18.74
C TYR A 295 10.07 30.38 18.30
N PRO A 296 9.72 30.61 17.00
CA PRO A 296 8.32 30.55 16.53
C PRO A 296 7.66 29.17 16.59
N HIS A 297 8.44 28.11 16.50
CA HIS A 297 7.93 26.73 16.39
C HIS A 297 7.70 26.05 17.73
N THR A 298 8.07 26.72 18.82
CA THR A 298 8.11 26.15 20.17
C THR A 298 7.06 26.78 21.08
N ASN A 299 6.22 27.70 20.60
CA ASN A 299 5.21 28.34 21.45
C ASN A 299 4.17 27.31 21.96
N PRO A 300 4.10 27.00 23.27
CA PRO A 300 3.14 26.03 23.82
C PRO A 300 1.70 26.49 23.61
N LEU A 301 1.47 27.81 23.48
CA LEU A 301 0.15 28.38 23.18
C LEU A 301 -0.41 27.88 21.84
N ARG A 302 0.46 27.46 20.90
CA ARG A 302 0.04 26.82 19.64
C ARG A 302 -0.76 25.55 19.89
N GLU A 303 -0.22 24.64 20.70
CA GLU A 303 -0.84 23.33 20.95
C GLU A 303 -1.94 23.42 22.02
N LEU A 304 -1.82 24.39 22.94
CA LEU A 304 -2.92 24.76 23.84
C LEU A 304 -4.13 25.26 23.04
N ALA A 305 -3.96 26.12 22.04
CA ALA A 305 -5.09 26.70 21.27
C ALA A 305 -6.04 25.65 20.69
N GLU A 306 -5.55 24.47 20.33
CA GLU A 306 -6.38 23.37 19.82
C GLU A 306 -7.17 22.63 20.91
N LYS A 307 -6.62 22.54 22.13
CA LYS A 307 -7.18 21.75 23.25
C LYS A 307 -7.88 22.59 24.32
N LEU A 308 -7.79 23.92 24.24
CA LEU A 308 -8.35 24.82 25.25
C LEU A 308 -9.89 24.76 25.24
N PRO A 309 -10.52 24.58 26.41
CA PRO A 309 -11.97 24.70 26.53
C PRO A 309 -12.42 26.14 26.26
N PRO A 310 -13.66 26.36 25.78
CA PRO A 310 -14.19 27.69 25.45
C PRO A 310 -14.05 28.71 26.58
N ASP A 311 -14.18 28.27 27.83
CA ASP A 311 -14.12 29.12 29.03
C ASP A 311 -12.71 29.69 29.28
N LEU A 312 -11.66 29.07 28.72
CA LEU A 312 -10.27 29.52 28.84
C LEU A 312 -9.78 30.29 27.59
N LEU A 313 -10.58 30.42 26.53
CA LEU A 313 -10.17 31.13 25.30
C LEU A 313 -9.93 32.62 25.54
N SER A 314 -10.67 33.25 26.47
CA SER A 314 -10.43 34.63 26.87
C SER A 314 -9.10 34.78 27.62
N GLU A 315 -8.76 33.83 28.49
CA GLU A 315 -7.48 33.82 29.20
C GLU A 315 -6.32 33.54 28.25
N ALA A 316 -6.51 32.66 27.27
CA ALA A 316 -5.52 32.37 26.23
C ALA A 316 -5.30 33.55 25.27
N LEU A 317 -6.36 34.30 24.97
CA LEU A 317 -6.25 35.55 24.21
C LEU A 317 -5.50 36.61 25.03
N ALA A 318 -5.77 36.74 26.32
CA ALA A 318 -5.02 37.63 27.22
C ALA A 318 -3.53 37.20 27.31
N ALA A 319 -3.27 35.91 27.47
CA ALA A 319 -1.93 35.33 27.44
C ALA A 319 -1.19 35.63 26.12
N ALA A 320 -1.85 35.42 24.98
CA ALA A 320 -1.28 35.72 23.67
C ALA A 320 -0.92 37.21 23.54
N ARG A 321 -1.71 38.12 24.13
CA ARG A 321 -1.40 39.56 24.17
C ARG A 321 -0.16 39.89 24.99
N GLU A 322 0.06 39.18 26.10
CA GLU A 322 1.19 39.40 27.01
C GLU A 322 2.53 38.88 26.47
N ILE A 323 2.52 38.05 25.42
CA ILE A 323 3.74 37.57 24.76
C ILE A 323 4.57 38.76 24.28
N GLN A 324 5.81 38.84 24.76
CA GLN A 324 6.74 39.92 24.44
C GLN A 324 7.26 39.83 23.01
N ASP A 325 7.62 38.62 22.56
CA ASP A 325 8.06 38.41 21.19
C ASP A 325 6.90 38.56 20.20
N GLU A 326 7.09 39.46 19.24
CA GLU A 326 6.03 39.86 18.34
C GLU A 326 5.69 38.80 17.29
N SER A 327 6.67 37.98 16.91
CA SER A 327 6.45 36.86 15.99
C SER A 327 5.58 35.81 16.64
N ASN A 328 5.92 35.45 17.88
CA ASN A 328 5.21 34.46 18.68
C ASN A 328 3.80 34.93 19.03
N ARG A 329 3.64 36.21 19.39
CA ARG A 329 2.34 36.85 19.59
C ARG A 329 1.48 36.77 18.34
N ALA A 330 2.02 37.18 17.19
CA ALA A 330 1.30 37.19 15.93
C ALA A 330 0.88 35.79 15.47
N HIS A 331 1.75 34.80 15.67
CA HIS A 331 1.45 33.40 15.41
C HIS A 331 0.36 32.87 16.34
N ALA A 332 0.49 33.06 17.66
CA ALA A 332 -0.52 32.62 18.63
C ALA A 332 -1.91 33.21 18.30
N LEU A 333 -1.96 34.51 17.97
CA LEU A 333 -3.19 35.17 17.55
C LEU A 333 -3.74 34.61 16.23
N ARG A 334 -2.88 34.22 15.27
CA ARG A 334 -3.32 33.61 14.01
C ARG A 334 -3.96 32.24 14.24
N GLU A 335 -3.37 31.40 15.08
CA GLU A 335 -3.92 30.07 15.37
C GLU A 335 -5.23 30.19 16.15
N LEU A 336 -5.30 31.10 17.14
CA LEU A 336 -6.54 31.37 17.87
C LEU A 336 -7.64 31.92 16.94
N ALA A 337 -7.29 32.70 15.91
CA ALA A 337 -8.27 33.35 15.01
C ALA A 337 -9.28 32.38 14.37
N GLU A 338 -8.92 31.10 14.18
CA GLU A 338 -9.84 30.11 13.60
C GLU A 338 -10.93 29.64 14.58
N LYS A 339 -10.68 29.72 15.89
CA LYS A 339 -11.57 29.19 16.95
C LYS A 339 -12.27 30.27 17.76
N LEU A 340 -11.80 31.52 17.69
CA LEU A 340 -12.37 32.60 18.48
C LEU A 340 -13.84 32.84 18.11
N PRO A 341 -14.75 32.91 19.10
CA PRO A 341 -16.12 33.31 18.87
C PRO A 341 -16.19 34.78 18.43
N PRO A 342 -17.26 35.20 17.73
CA PRO A 342 -17.41 36.56 17.22
C PRO A 342 -17.19 37.67 18.27
N ASP A 343 -17.58 37.42 19.51
CA ASP A 343 -17.44 38.37 20.61
C ASP A 343 -15.96 38.66 20.97
N LEU A 344 -15.07 37.68 20.80
CA LEU A 344 -13.63 37.80 21.09
C LEU A 344 -12.79 38.24 19.87
N LEU A 345 -13.35 38.22 18.65
CA LEU A 345 -12.63 38.68 17.45
C LEU A 345 -12.30 40.18 17.48
N SER A 346 -13.13 40.98 18.16
CA SER A 346 -12.87 42.41 18.38
C SER A 346 -11.63 42.63 19.26
N GLU A 347 -11.47 41.81 20.30
CA GLU A 347 -10.30 41.84 21.18
C GLU A 347 -9.04 41.32 20.46
N ALA A 348 -9.15 40.27 19.65
CA ALA A 348 -8.03 39.79 18.84
C ALA A 348 -7.59 40.79 17.76
N LEU A 349 -8.54 41.54 17.17
CA LEU A 349 -8.22 42.63 16.26
C LEU A 349 -7.49 43.76 16.99
N THR A 350 -7.92 44.09 18.22
CA THR A 350 -7.23 45.06 19.08
C THR A 350 -5.81 44.60 19.41
N ALA A 351 -5.64 43.36 19.85
CA ALA A 351 -4.34 42.74 20.09
C ALA A 351 -3.42 42.76 18.86
N THR A 352 -3.99 42.54 17.68
CA THR A 352 -3.25 42.58 16.42
C THR A 352 -2.72 43.99 16.12
N ARG A 353 -3.50 45.04 16.46
CA ARG A 353 -3.08 46.43 16.32
C ARG A 353 -1.93 46.81 17.26
N GLU A 354 -1.85 46.16 18.42
CA GLU A 354 -0.79 46.38 19.43
C GLU A 354 0.58 45.81 18.99
N ILE A 355 0.63 44.91 17.99
CA ILE A 355 1.89 44.36 17.43
C ILE A 355 2.66 45.48 16.72
N GLN A 356 3.92 45.73 17.11
CA GLN A 356 4.75 46.77 16.49
C GLN A 356 5.30 46.35 15.14
N SER A 357 5.81 45.11 15.02
CA SER A 357 6.35 44.55 13.78
C SER A 357 5.27 44.50 12.72
N GLU A 358 5.52 45.27 11.67
CA GLU A 358 4.57 45.49 10.61
C GLU A 358 4.31 44.23 9.78
N TYR A 359 5.33 43.38 9.63
CA TYR A 359 5.20 42.08 8.97
C TYR A 359 4.26 41.15 9.74
N HIS A 360 4.48 41.04 11.07
CA HIS A 360 3.69 40.19 11.95
C HIS A 360 2.26 40.70 12.08
N ARG A 361 2.08 42.02 12.27
CA ARG A 361 0.77 42.68 12.26
C ARG A 361 0.02 42.42 10.94
N ALA A 362 0.69 42.61 9.81
CA ALA A 362 0.11 42.35 8.49
C ALA A 362 -0.32 40.90 8.30
N SER A 363 0.52 39.95 8.75
CA SER A 363 0.24 38.52 8.72
C SER A 363 -1.01 38.16 9.52
N THR A 364 -1.09 38.59 10.78
CA THR A 364 -2.26 38.30 11.64
C THR A 364 -3.52 38.99 11.13
N LEU A 365 -3.42 40.22 10.60
CA LEU A 365 -4.56 40.91 9.97
C LEU A 365 -5.09 40.15 8.76
N ARG A 366 -4.22 39.58 7.91
CA ARG A 366 -4.66 38.77 6.76
C ARG A 366 -5.44 37.53 7.21
N ALA A 367 -4.97 36.85 8.25
CA ALA A 367 -5.66 35.69 8.81
C ALA A 367 -7.04 36.06 9.41
N LEU A 368 -7.08 37.14 10.19
CA LEU A 368 -8.34 37.63 10.77
C LEU A 368 -9.33 38.10 9.69
N ALA A 369 -8.86 38.79 8.63
CA ALA A 369 -9.70 39.37 7.57
C ALA A 369 -10.69 38.37 6.96
N GLN A 370 -10.28 37.11 6.82
CA GLN A 370 -11.13 36.04 6.28
C GLN A 370 -12.30 35.69 7.21
N LYS A 371 -12.17 35.88 8.53
CA LYS A 371 -13.18 35.53 9.55
C LYS A 371 -13.93 36.72 10.12
N LEU A 372 -13.44 37.94 9.95
CA LEU A 372 -14.08 39.13 10.50
C LEU A 372 -15.52 39.31 9.97
N PRO A 373 -16.48 39.63 10.87
CA PRO A 373 -17.81 40.04 10.49
C PRO A 373 -17.80 41.44 9.83
N PRO A 374 -18.83 41.79 9.05
CA PRO A 374 -18.90 43.07 8.32
C PRO A 374 -18.64 44.31 9.18
N ASP A 375 -19.13 44.30 10.42
CA ASP A 375 -19.05 45.43 11.34
C ASP A 375 -17.61 45.71 11.82
N LEU A 376 -16.70 44.74 11.73
CA LEU A 376 -15.28 44.88 12.12
C LEU A 376 -14.34 45.10 10.92
N LEU A 377 -14.82 44.99 9.68
CA LEU A 377 -13.99 45.17 8.48
C LEU A 377 -13.47 46.60 8.33
N SER A 378 -14.24 47.60 8.74
CA SER A 378 -13.80 49.01 8.74
C SER A 378 -12.64 49.25 9.71
N GLU A 379 -12.63 48.54 10.84
CA GLU A 379 -11.56 48.63 11.83
C GLU A 379 -10.29 47.91 11.35
N ALA A 380 -10.43 46.73 10.73
CA ALA A 380 -9.30 46.04 10.10
C ALA A 380 -8.69 46.83 8.93
N LEU A 381 -9.53 47.53 8.15
CA LEU A 381 -9.04 48.45 7.12
C LEU A 381 -8.26 49.62 7.73
N ALA A 382 -8.72 50.19 8.85
CA ALA A 382 -7.97 51.22 9.56
C ALA A 382 -6.61 50.68 10.05
N ALA A 383 -6.58 49.48 10.63
CA ALA A 383 -5.35 48.82 11.06
C ALA A 383 -4.39 48.52 9.88
N ALA A 384 -4.90 48.11 8.73
CA ALA A 384 -4.09 47.90 7.53
C ALA A 384 -3.46 49.20 7.01
N ARG A 385 -4.16 50.34 7.16
CA ARG A 385 -3.65 51.67 6.80
C ARG A 385 -2.53 52.17 7.70
N GLU A 386 -2.48 51.70 8.95
CA GLU A 386 -1.44 52.05 9.93
C GLU A 386 -0.08 51.38 9.63
N ILE A 387 -0.03 50.34 8.76
CA ILE A 387 1.20 49.67 8.32
C ILE A 387 2.03 50.61 7.43
N GLN A 388 3.29 50.86 7.80
CA GLN A 388 4.21 51.74 7.05
C GLN A 388 4.95 50.99 5.94
N ASP A 389 5.38 49.74 6.17
CA ASP A 389 6.03 48.91 5.17
C ASP A 389 5.05 48.64 4.04
N GLU A 390 5.45 49.14 2.88
CA GLU A 390 4.59 49.21 1.72
C GLU A 390 4.27 47.83 1.15
N SER A 391 5.18 46.86 1.33
CA SER A 391 4.97 45.48 0.86
C SER A 391 3.95 44.76 1.74
N ASN A 392 4.11 44.87 3.05
CA ASN A 392 3.17 44.31 4.02
C ASN A 392 1.80 44.96 3.88
N ARG A 393 1.74 46.30 3.82
CA ARG A 393 0.48 47.04 3.64
C ARG A 393 -0.23 46.63 2.35
N ALA A 394 0.47 46.60 1.23
CA ALA A 394 -0.10 46.19 -0.05
C ALA A 394 -0.70 44.79 0.00
N SER A 395 0.03 43.83 0.58
CA SER A 395 -0.46 42.45 0.69
C SER A 395 -1.70 42.33 1.57
N THR A 396 -1.77 43.06 2.69
CA THR A 396 -2.94 43.06 3.59
C THR A 396 -4.14 43.76 2.97
N LEU A 397 -3.94 44.90 2.30
CA LEU A 397 -5.02 45.59 1.58
C LEU A 397 -5.56 44.75 0.41
N ARG A 398 -4.70 44.02 -0.29
CA ARG A 398 -5.13 43.06 -1.32
C ARG A 398 -6.02 41.98 -0.73
N GLU A 399 -5.64 41.38 0.41
CA GLU A 399 -6.45 40.35 1.08
C GLU A 399 -7.80 40.91 1.54
N LEU A 400 -7.82 42.11 2.12
CA LEU A 400 -9.06 42.80 2.50
C LEU A 400 -9.93 43.12 1.26
N ALA A 401 -9.33 43.34 0.09
CA ALA A 401 -10.07 43.62 -1.14
C ALA A 401 -10.96 42.47 -1.61
N GLU A 402 -10.71 41.23 -1.15
CA GLU A 402 -11.59 40.10 -1.42
C GLU A 402 -12.99 40.30 -0.81
N LYS A 403 -13.09 40.95 0.36
CA LYS A 403 -14.37 41.35 0.97
C LYS A 403 -14.74 42.82 0.73
N LEU A 404 -13.76 43.68 0.41
CA LEU A 404 -13.94 45.12 0.20
C LEU A 404 -13.25 45.61 -1.09
N PRO A 405 -13.79 45.35 -2.30
CA PRO A 405 -13.13 45.71 -3.57
C PRO A 405 -12.76 47.19 -3.71
N SER A 406 -13.43 48.09 -2.97
CA SER A 406 -13.15 49.54 -2.96
C SER A 406 -11.73 49.91 -2.49
N VAL A 407 -10.98 49.00 -1.86
CA VAL A 407 -9.63 49.26 -1.33
C VAL A 407 -8.51 48.97 -2.35
N LEU A 408 -8.83 48.41 -3.52
CA LEU A 408 -7.85 48.11 -4.58
C LEU A 408 -7.00 49.32 -5.03
N PRO A 409 -7.55 50.55 -5.21
CA PRO A 409 -6.73 51.71 -5.56
C PRO A 409 -5.70 52.07 -4.48
N GLU A 410 -6.05 51.81 -3.22
CA GLU A 410 -5.17 52.04 -2.07
C GLU A 410 -4.07 50.98 -1.98
N ALA A 411 -4.40 49.71 -2.25
CA ALA A 411 -3.43 48.62 -2.35
C ALA A 411 -2.39 48.90 -3.45
N LEU A 412 -2.83 49.38 -4.62
CA LEU A 412 -1.94 49.79 -5.71
C LEU A 412 -1.01 50.93 -5.28
N ALA A 413 -1.56 51.98 -4.65
CA ALA A 413 -0.75 53.09 -4.17
C ALA A 413 0.33 52.66 -3.16
N ALA A 414 0.07 51.63 -2.35
CA ALA A 414 1.06 51.04 -1.46
C ALA A 414 2.15 50.28 -2.24
N VAL A 415 1.78 49.38 -3.18
CA VAL A 415 2.76 48.64 -4.00
C VAL A 415 3.76 49.57 -4.68
N ARG A 416 3.30 50.71 -5.22
CA ARG A 416 4.15 51.70 -5.90
C ARG A 416 5.28 52.28 -5.03
N LYS A 417 5.07 52.35 -3.73
CA LYS A 417 6.02 52.93 -2.79
C LYS A 417 7.07 51.92 -2.29
N ILE A 418 6.95 50.63 -2.64
CA ILE A 418 7.93 49.59 -2.27
C ILE A 418 9.30 49.93 -2.87
N ARG A 419 10.34 49.97 -2.01
CA ARG A 419 11.72 50.29 -2.42
C ARG A 419 12.44 49.12 -3.09
N HIS A 420 12.21 47.89 -2.61
CA HIS A 420 12.86 46.71 -3.16
C HIS A 420 12.25 46.36 -4.52
N LYS A 421 13.05 46.48 -5.58
CA LYS A 421 12.59 46.40 -6.97
C LYS A 421 11.89 45.08 -7.30
N SER A 422 12.44 43.95 -6.85
CA SER A 422 11.80 42.64 -7.07
C SER A 422 10.47 42.52 -6.35
N ASN A 423 10.37 42.99 -5.09
CA ASN A 423 9.12 42.89 -4.32
C ASN A 423 8.05 43.81 -4.90
N ARG A 424 8.45 44.97 -5.42
CA ARG A 424 7.57 45.87 -6.17
C ARG A 424 7.06 45.20 -7.43
N ALA A 425 7.94 44.57 -8.23
CA ALA A 425 7.55 43.85 -9.43
C ALA A 425 6.57 42.71 -9.12
N TYR A 426 6.86 41.86 -8.13
CA TYR A 426 5.94 40.80 -7.69
C TYR A 426 4.61 41.35 -7.16
N GLY A 427 4.64 42.43 -6.39
CA GLY A 427 3.42 43.10 -5.90
C GLY A 427 2.54 43.61 -7.04
N LEU A 428 3.13 44.18 -8.09
CA LEU A 428 2.41 44.64 -9.28
C LEU A 428 1.87 43.46 -10.10
N ILE A 429 2.65 42.39 -10.27
CA ILE A 429 2.22 41.15 -10.93
C ILE A 429 1.02 40.53 -10.20
N ALA A 430 1.06 40.48 -8.87
CA ALA A 430 -0.03 39.93 -8.06
C ALA A 430 -1.31 40.80 -8.13
N LEU A 431 -1.17 42.12 -8.23
CA LEU A 431 -2.32 43.01 -8.44
C LEU A 431 -2.89 42.94 -9.86
N ALA A 432 -2.07 42.59 -10.86
CA ALA A 432 -2.49 42.55 -12.26
C ALA A 432 -3.66 41.59 -12.53
N GLU A 433 -3.88 40.59 -11.67
CA GLU A 433 -5.03 39.68 -11.74
C GLU A 433 -6.38 40.39 -11.57
N LYS A 434 -6.42 41.43 -10.73
CA LYS A 434 -7.62 42.24 -10.48
C LYS A 434 -7.55 43.61 -11.17
N LEU A 435 -6.34 44.09 -11.50
CA LEU A 435 -6.07 45.39 -12.13
C LEU A 435 -5.06 45.26 -13.29
N PRO A 436 -5.46 44.77 -14.47
CA PRO A 436 -4.55 44.58 -15.61
C PRO A 436 -3.82 45.87 -16.07
N SER A 437 -4.36 47.05 -15.75
CA SER A 437 -3.75 48.35 -16.07
C SER A 437 -2.37 48.59 -15.46
N VAL A 438 -1.92 47.75 -14.51
CA VAL A 438 -0.62 47.89 -13.82
C VAL A 438 0.52 47.13 -14.50
N LEU A 439 0.23 46.32 -15.53
CA LEU A 439 1.22 45.51 -16.25
C LEU A 439 2.40 46.31 -16.86
N PRO A 440 2.21 47.53 -17.43
CA PRO A 440 3.34 48.36 -17.89
C PRO A 440 4.31 48.71 -16.76
N GLU A 441 3.75 49.03 -15.60
CA GLU A 441 4.51 49.38 -14.41
C GLU A 441 5.24 48.15 -13.85
N ALA A 442 4.59 46.97 -13.89
CA ALA A 442 5.21 45.71 -13.48
C ALA A 442 6.43 45.36 -14.36
N LEU A 443 6.33 45.60 -15.66
CA LEU A 443 7.43 45.38 -16.60
C LEU A 443 8.61 46.29 -16.32
N ALA A 444 8.38 47.61 -16.21
CA ALA A 444 9.43 48.57 -15.86
C ALA A 444 10.10 48.21 -14.51
N ALA A 445 9.33 47.73 -13.53
CA ALA A 445 9.91 47.28 -12.27
C ALA A 445 10.77 46.01 -12.42
N ALA A 446 10.40 45.09 -13.32
CA ALA A 446 11.15 43.86 -13.58
C ALA A 446 12.49 44.14 -14.29
N THR A 447 12.56 45.12 -15.20
CA THR A 447 13.79 45.46 -15.93
C THR A 447 14.87 46.08 -15.03
N GLU A 448 14.47 46.82 -14.00
CA GLU A 448 15.38 47.47 -13.05
C GLU A 448 16.09 46.49 -12.07
N ILE A 449 15.71 45.20 -12.06
CA ILE A 449 16.27 44.18 -11.16
C ILE A 449 17.72 43.87 -11.54
N GLU A 450 18.67 44.14 -10.64
CA GLU A 450 20.10 43.96 -10.89
C GLU A 450 20.54 42.49 -11.00
N PRO A 451 20.11 41.56 -10.13
CA PRO A 451 20.48 40.15 -10.29
C PRO A 451 19.79 39.55 -11.52
N GLU A 452 20.58 39.20 -12.53
CA GLU A 452 20.08 38.75 -13.83
C GLU A 452 19.24 37.47 -13.77
N TYR A 453 19.52 36.59 -12.81
CA TYR A 453 18.69 35.40 -12.57
C TYR A 453 17.28 35.77 -12.07
N HIS A 454 17.19 36.69 -11.10
CA HIS A 454 15.89 37.15 -10.61
C HIS A 454 15.15 37.94 -11.69
N ARG A 455 15.85 38.76 -12.46
CA ARG A 455 15.30 39.47 -13.62
C ARG A 455 14.72 38.48 -14.65
N ALA A 456 15.46 37.44 -15.03
CA ALA A 456 14.99 36.40 -15.95
C ALA A 456 13.73 35.69 -15.43
N SER A 457 13.72 35.31 -14.15
CA SER A 457 12.59 34.61 -13.52
C SER A 457 11.34 35.49 -13.45
N THR A 458 11.49 36.77 -13.06
CA THR A 458 10.38 37.73 -13.00
C THR A 458 9.84 38.04 -14.41
N LEU A 459 10.71 38.20 -15.41
CA LEU A 459 10.30 38.42 -16.80
C LEU A 459 9.59 37.19 -17.38
N ARG A 460 10.01 35.98 -17.01
CA ARG A 460 9.32 34.74 -17.38
C ARG A 460 7.91 34.67 -16.81
N GLU A 461 7.74 34.96 -15.51
CA GLU A 461 6.41 34.94 -14.87
C GLU A 461 5.49 36.05 -15.44
N LEU A 462 6.08 37.19 -15.79
CA LEU A 462 5.37 38.28 -16.41
C LEU A 462 4.98 37.98 -17.87
N ALA A 463 5.80 37.23 -18.62
CA ALA A 463 5.61 36.95 -20.05
C ALA A 463 4.22 36.38 -20.37
N GLU A 464 3.67 35.52 -19.51
CA GLU A 464 2.33 34.94 -19.70
C GLU A 464 1.20 35.97 -19.56
N LYS A 465 1.43 37.04 -18.78
CA LYS A 465 0.44 38.06 -18.41
C LYS A 465 0.55 39.34 -19.26
N LEU A 466 1.59 39.49 -20.11
CA LEU A 466 1.83 40.73 -20.86
C LEU A 466 0.88 40.93 -22.05
N PRO A 467 0.34 42.15 -22.24
CA PRO A 467 -0.35 42.53 -23.46
C PRO A 467 0.64 42.80 -24.60
N PRO A 468 0.18 42.75 -25.88
CA PRO A 468 1.04 42.90 -27.05
C PRO A 468 1.93 44.16 -27.06
N ASP A 469 1.39 45.28 -26.58
CA ASP A 469 2.06 46.59 -26.62
C ASP A 469 3.31 46.67 -25.73
N LEU A 470 3.52 45.71 -24.81
CA LEU A 470 4.66 45.67 -23.89
C LEU A 470 5.71 44.61 -24.23
N LEU A 471 5.44 43.77 -25.22
CA LEU A 471 6.31 42.64 -25.55
C LEU A 471 7.68 43.09 -26.10
N SER A 472 7.77 44.28 -26.71
CA SER A 472 9.04 44.82 -27.25
C SER A 472 10.01 45.19 -26.14
N GLU A 473 9.47 45.83 -25.10
CA GLU A 473 10.23 46.24 -23.93
C GLU A 473 10.67 45.00 -23.13
N ALA A 474 9.80 44.00 -22.99
CA ALA A 474 10.15 42.73 -22.36
C ALA A 474 11.25 41.99 -23.12
N LEU A 475 11.17 41.95 -24.45
CA LEU A 475 12.18 41.32 -25.29
C LEU A 475 13.55 42.00 -25.18
N THR A 476 13.57 43.34 -25.18
CA THR A 476 14.81 44.13 -24.98
C THR A 476 15.44 43.77 -23.63
N ALA A 477 14.64 43.73 -22.57
CA ALA A 477 15.11 43.40 -21.23
C ALA A 477 15.65 41.97 -21.11
N ILE A 478 15.03 41.00 -21.78
CA ILE A 478 15.53 39.61 -21.82
C ILE A 478 16.86 39.52 -22.59
N SER A 479 17.00 40.32 -23.66
CA SER A 479 18.19 40.30 -24.52
C SER A 479 19.45 40.81 -23.80
N GLU A 480 19.30 41.70 -22.82
CA GLU A 480 20.41 42.26 -22.03
C GLU A 480 21.00 41.28 -20.99
N ILE A 481 20.40 40.09 -20.81
CA ILE A 481 20.80 39.10 -19.78
C ILE A 481 22.09 38.36 -20.19
N GLN A 482 23.15 38.49 -19.39
CA GLN A 482 24.47 37.93 -19.67
C GLN A 482 24.60 36.39 -19.48
N PRO A 483 23.96 35.69 -18.52
CA PRO A 483 23.95 34.23 -18.51
C PRO A 483 23.04 33.69 -19.61
N LYS A 484 23.65 33.04 -20.60
CA LYS A 484 23.02 32.65 -21.87
C LYS A 484 21.97 31.54 -21.75
N SER A 485 22.00 30.74 -20.68
CA SER A 485 20.98 29.70 -20.41
C SER A 485 19.67 30.30 -19.90
N ASN A 486 19.72 31.19 -18.90
CA ASN A 486 18.51 31.82 -18.33
C ASN A 486 17.82 32.74 -19.34
N ARG A 487 18.60 33.32 -20.26
CA ARG A 487 18.09 34.05 -21.43
C ARG A 487 17.29 33.13 -22.35
N ALA A 488 17.76 31.90 -22.62
CA ALA A 488 17.03 30.96 -23.46
C ALA A 488 15.65 30.61 -22.86
N ASP A 489 15.58 30.32 -21.56
CA ASP A 489 14.31 29.99 -20.89
C ASP A 489 13.30 31.13 -20.90
N ALA A 490 13.76 32.37 -20.62
CA ALA A 490 12.91 33.55 -20.68
C ALA A 490 12.46 33.86 -22.12
N LEU A 491 13.35 33.67 -23.12
CA LEU A 491 13.00 33.81 -24.54
C LEU A 491 12.00 32.74 -25.00
N ILE A 492 12.15 31.50 -24.56
CA ILE A 492 11.19 30.41 -24.87
C ILE A 492 9.80 30.76 -24.32
N ALA A 493 9.72 31.22 -23.07
CA ALA A 493 8.45 31.63 -22.46
C ALA A 493 7.80 32.82 -23.18
N LEU A 494 8.60 33.76 -23.70
CA LEU A 494 8.10 34.91 -24.46
C LEU A 494 7.75 34.54 -25.91
N ALA A 495 8.45 33.59 -26.52
CA ALA A 495 8.38 33.25 -27.95
C ALA A 495 6.96 32.91 -28.42
N GLU A 496 6.14 32.26 -27.57
CA GLU A 496 4.76 31.92 -27.92
C GLU A 496 3.84 33.15 -28.12
N LYS A 497 4.17 34.28 -27.47
CA LYS A 497 3.36 35.49 -27.44
C LYS A 497 3.88 36.61 -28.34
N LEU A 498 5.10 36.51 -28.85
CA LEU A 498 5.72 37.58 -29.63
C LEU A 498 4.92 37.91 -30.91
N PRO A 499 4.62 39.20 -31.15
CA PRO A 499 4.02 39.65 -32.39
C PRO A 499 5.06 39.64 -33.52
N PRO A 500 4.61 39.61 -34.79
CA PRO A 500 5.49 39.49 -35.95
C PRO A 500 6.64 40.51 -36.00
N ASP A 501 6.37 41.75 -35.59
CA ASP A 501 7.31 42.87 -35.67
C ASP A 501 8.53 42.72 -34.73
N LEU A 502 8.45 41.86 -33.71
CA LEU A 502 9.51 41.65 -32.70
C LEU A 502 10.29 40.35 -32.87
N LEU A 503 9.88 39.50 -33.82
CA LEU A 503 10.52 38.21 -34.02
C LEU A 503 11.95 38.35 -34.57
N SER A 504 12.30 39.48 -35.19
CA SER A 504 13.64 39.79 -35.70
C SER A 504 14.63 39.98 -34.56
N GLU A 505 14.23 40.78 -33.58
CA GLU A 505 15.00 41.06 -32.37
C GLU A 505 15.18 39.79 -31.54
N ALA A 506 14.11 38.98 -31.43
CA ALA A 506 14.18 37.70 -30.70
C ALA A 506 15.14 36.72 -31.37
N LEU A 507 15.13 36.67 -32.70
CA LEU A 507 16.03 35.82 -33.46
C LEU A 507 17.50 36.26 -33.29
N ALA A 508 17.78 37.56 -33.32
CA ALA A 508 19.11 38.09 -33.04
C ALA A 508 19.58 37.71 -31.62
N ALA A 509 18.70 37.80 -30.63
CA ALA A 509 19.01 37.40 -29.25
C ALA A 509 19.30 35.90 -29.11
N ILE A 510 18.59 35.04 -29.87
CA ILE A 510 18.83 33.60 -29.91
C ILE A 510 20.19 33.26 -30.53
N ARG A 511 20.61 33.99 -31.58
CA ARG A 511 21.92 33.76 -32.24
C ARG A 511 23.10 33.94 -31.29
N GLU A 512 22.99 34.86 -30.32
CA GLU A 512 24.04 35.12 -29.34
C GLU A 512 24.20 34.02 -28.28
N ILE A 513 23.27 33.06 -28.20
CA ILE A 513 23.35 31.91 -27.28
C ILE A 513 24.54 31.04 -27.69
N GLN A 514 25.46 30.80 -26.76
CA GLN A 514 26.68 30.02 -27.02
C GLN A 514 26.44 28.52 -27.00
N ASP A 515 25.55 28.05 -26.13
CA ASP A 515 25.24 26.64 -26.02
C ASP A 515 24.40 26.20 -27.23
N GLU A 516 24.94 25.30 -28.05
CA GLU A 516 24.32 24.90 -29.32
C GLU A 516 22.97 24.21 -29.12
N SER A 517 22.81 23.48 -28.02
CA SER A 517 21.56 22.81 -27.68
C SER A 517 20.48 23.83 -27.32
N ASN A 518 20.74 24.72 -26.37
CA ASN A 518 19.79 25.77 -25.96
C ASN A 518 19.44 26.70 -27.13
N ARG A 519 20.43 27.00 -27.99
CA ARG A 519 20.21 27.76 -29.23
C ARG A 519 19.28 27.01 -30.19
N ALA A 520 19.50 25.72 -30.42
CA ALA A 520 18.62 24.90 -31.25
C ALA A 520 17.19 24.82 -30.67
N HIS A 521 17.04 24.61 -29.36
CA HIS A 521 15.74 24.56 -28.70
C HIS A 521 14.99 25.89 -28.78
N ALA A 522 15.67 27.03 -28.55
CA ALA A 522 15.05 28.35 -28.70
C ALA A 522 14.66 28.64 -30.17
N LEU A 523 15.50 28.23 -31.15
CA LEU A 523 15.16 28.32 -32.57
C LEU A 523 13.95 27.46 -32.93
N ILE A 524 13.85 26.24 -32.39
CA ILE A 524 12.69 25.34 -32.58
C ILE A 524 11.42 25.98 -32.00
N ALA A 525 11.48 26.55 -30.79
CA ALA A 525 10.34 27.21 -30.16
C ALA A 525 9.85 28.42 -30.99
N LEU A 526 10.76 29.17 -31.61
CA LEU A 526 10.42 30.33 -32.45
C LEU A 526 9.96 29.93 -33.87
N ALA A 527 10.38 28.75 -34.36
CA ALA A 527 10.23 28.34 -35.75
C ALA A 527 8.79 28.40 -36.26
N GLU A 528 7.80 28.09 -35.43
CA GLU A 528 6.39 28.10 -35.84
C GLU A 528 5.82 29.50 -36.12
N LYS A 529 6.41 30.54 -35.51
CA LYS A 529 5.90 31.93 -35.54
C LYS A 529 6.63 32.84 -36.51
N LEU A 530 7.83 32.45 -36.98
CA LEU A 530 8.67 33.29 -37.82
C LEU A 530 7.98 33.70 -39.15
N PRO A 531 7.90 35.00 -39.47
CA PRO A 531 7.37 35.50 -40.73
C PRO A 531 8.37 35.24 -41.87
N PRO A 532 7.88 35.22 -43.13
CA PRO A 532 8.71 34.91 -44.30
C PRO A 532 10.03 35.67 -44.38
N ASP A 533 10.03 36.96 -44.02
CA ASP A 533 11.18 37.84 -44.16
C ASP A 533 12.34 37.51 -43.21
N LEU A 534 12.07 36.81 -42.09
CA LEU A 534 13.05 36.45 -41.06
C LEU A 534 13.53 35.00 -41.15
N LEU A 535 12.91 34.21 -42.01
CA LEU A 535 13.29 32.81 -42.19
C LEU A 535 14.70 32.65 -42.79
N SER A 536 15.20 33.66 -43.51
CA SER A 536 16.56 33.69 -44.07
C SER A 536 17.60 33.80 -42.95
N GLU A 537 17.35 34.69 -42.00
CA GLU A 537 18.21 34.87 -40.84
C GLU A 537 18.16 33.65 -39.91
N ALA A 538 16.99 33.04 -39.74
CA ALA A 538 16.86 31.84 -38.91
C ALA A 538 17.62 30.67 -39.53
N LEU A 539 17.59 30.56 -40.85
CA LEU A 539 18.37 29.58 -41.57
C LEU A 539 19.88 29.83 -41.42
N ALA A 540 20.33 31.09 -41.50
CA ALA A 540 21.74 31.43 -41.23
C ALA A 540 22.16 31.03 -39.80
N ALA A 541 21.31 31.28 -38.80
CA ALA A 541 21.55 30.86 -37.42
C ALA A 541 21.66 29.33 -37.28
N ILE A 542 20.83 28.57 -37.98
CA ILE A 542 20.89 27.10 -37.99
C ILE A 542 22.19 26.60 -38.63
N ARG A 543 22.69 27.27 -39.68
CA ARG A 543 23.98 26.91 -40.32
C ARG A 543 25.18 27.10 -39.41
N GLU A 544 25.11 28.03 -38.46
CA GLU A 544 26.18 28.26 -37.48
C GLU A 544 26.29 27.12 -36.43
N ILE A 545 25.28 26.26 -36.30
CA ILE A 545 25.29 25.08 -35.42
C ILE A 545 26.25 24.03 -35.97
N GLN A 546 27.25 23.64 -35.17
CA GLN A 546 28.25 22.66 -35.60
C GLN A 546 27.76 21.23 -35.43
N ASP A 547 27.03 20.93 -34.36
CA ASP A 547 26.47 19.60 -34.16
C ASP A 547 25.45 19.24 -35.26
N GLU A 548 25.74 18.19 -36.03
CA GLU A 548 24.95 17.81 -37.21
C GLU A 548 23.52 17.37 -36.84
N SER A 549 23.32 16.82 -35.64
CA SER A 549 22.01 16.38 -35.16
C SER A 549 21.16 17.58 -34.79
N ASN A 550 21.67 18.48 -33.94
CA ASN A 550 20.98 19.72 -33.54
C ASN A 550 20.66 20.60 -34.75
N ARG A 551 21.59 20.69 -35.72
CA ARG A 551 21.38 21.38 -36.98
C ARG A 551 20.26 20.74 -37.80
N ALA A 552 20.23 19.41 -37.93
CA ALA A 552 19.17 18.71 -38.64
C ALA A 552 17.80 18.90 -37.96
N HIS A 553 17.71 18.80 -36.64
CA HIS A 553 16.46 19.02 -35.90
C HIS A 553 15.92 20.44 -36.05
N ALA A 554 16.78 21.46 -35.95
CA ALA A 554 16.38 22.84 -36.17
C ALA A 554 15.95 23.10 -37.63
N LEU A 555 16.65 22.51 -38.62
CA LEU A 555 16.23 22.56 -40.03
C LEU A 555 14.88 21.89 -40.25
N ILE A 556 14.62 20.73 -39.64
CA ILE A 556 13.35 20.01 -39.74
C ILE A 556 12.20 20.87 -39.21
N ALA A 557 12.39 21.52 -38.05
CA ALA A 557 11.39 22.42 -37.47
C ALA A 557 11.08 23.63 -38.39
N LEU A 558 12.10 24.19 -39.05
CA LEU A 558 11.95 25.34 -39.94
C LEU A 558 11.39 24.98 -41.33
N ALA A 559 11.64 23.75 -41.81
CA ALA A 559 11.40 23.31 -43.19
C ALA A 559 9.98 23.60 -43.69
N GLN A 560 8.97 23.40 -42.85
CA GLN A 560 7.56 23.62 -43.20
C GLN A 560 7.18 25.10 -43.34
N LYS A 561 8.01 26.05 -42.90
CA LYS A 561 7.69 27.48 -42.92
C LYS A 561 8.42 28.26 -44.02
N LEU A 562 9.54 27.73 -44.51
CA LEU A 562 10.35 28.36 -45.56
C LEU A 562 9.54 28.77 -46.83
N PRO A 563 9.71 30.02 -47.33
CA PRO A 563 9.15 30.46 -48.61
C PRO A 563 10.00 29.93 -49.78
N PRO A 564 9.44 29.90 -51.01
CA PRO A 564 10.12 29.32 -52.18
C PRO A 564 11.55 29.83 -52.41
N ASP A 565 11.79 31.13 -52.20
CA ASP A 565 13.08 31.76 -52.47
C ASP A 565 14.20 31.26 -51.53
N LEU A 566 13.85 30.85 -50.30
CA LEU A 566 14.81 30.36 -49.29
C LEU A 566 14.96 28.84 -49.27
N LEU A 567 14.13 28.10 -50.00
CA LEU A 567 14.26 26.64 -50.10
C LEU A 567 15.61 26.25 -50.73
N SER A 568 16.16 27.08 -51.61
CA SER A 568 17.47 26.87 -52.22
C SER A 568 18.62 26.94 -51.21
N GLU A 569 18.55 27.90 -50.28
CA GLU A 569 19.53 28.07 -49.22
C GLU A 569 19.39 26.98 -48.16
N ALA A 570 18.15 26.60 -47.80
CA ALA A 570 17.92 25.53 -46.84
C ALA A 570 18.35 24.17 -47.38
N LEU A 571 18.20 23.97 -48.69
CA LEU A 571 18.77 22.83 -49.39
C LEU A 571 20.30 22.86 -49.34
N ALA A 572 20.94 24.01 -49.52
CA ALA A 572 22.41 24.13 -49.38
C ALA A 572 22.87 23.78 -47.96
N ALA A 573 22.21 24.31 -46.93
CA ALA A 573 22.49 23.97 -45.52
C ALA A 573 22.27 22.48 -45.23
N THR A 574 21.24 21.88 -45.83
CA THR A 574 20.98 20.44 -45.73
C THR A 574 22.09 19.62 -46.40
N ARG A 575 22.60 20.06 -47.56
CA ARG A 575 23.71 19.41 -48.29
C ARG A 575 25.04 19.48 -47.54
N GLU A 576 25.24 20.48 -46.70
CA GLU A 576 26.41 20.61 -45.82
C GLU A 576 26.44 19.55 -44.69
N ILE A 577 25.32 18.86 -44.41
CA ILE A 577 25.27 17.75 -43.45
C ILE A 577 26.00 16.53 -44.05
N GLN A 578 27.05 16.05 -43.37
CA GLN A 578 27.85 14.93 -43.86
C GLN A 578 27.18 13.59 -43.57
N SER A 579 26.52 13.46 -42.41
CA SER A 579 25.71 12.29 -42.08
C SER A 579 24.57 12.12 -43.10
N LYS A 580 24.69 11.08 -43.93
CA LYS A 580 23.67 10.73 -44.94
C LYS A 580 22.29 10.52 -44.31
N SER A 581 22.21 9.95 -43.10
CA SER A 581 20.95 9.72 -42.40
C SER A 581 20.29 11.05 -41.98
N ASN A 582 21.05 11.92 -41.30
CA ASN A 582 20.53 13.23 -40.85
C ASN A 582 20.15 14.11 -42.04
N ARG A 583 20.97 14.06 -43.11
CA ARG A 583 20.70 14.76 -44.36
C ARG A 583 19.40 14.31 -45.00
N VAL A 584 19.12 13.00 -45.06
CA VAL A 584 17.87 12.53 -45.66
C VAL A 584 16.65 12.96 -44.84
N HIS A 585 16.69 12.90 -43.50
CA HIS A 585 15.55 13.39 -42.69
C HIS A 585 15.29 14.89 -42.89
N ALA A 586 16.33 15.71 -43.00
CA ALA A 586 16.20 17.13 -43.35
C ALA A 586 15.66 17.33 -44.79
N LEU A 587 16.13 16.55 -45.77
CA LEU A 587 15.60 16.57 -47.14
C LEU A 587 14.13 16.14 -47.21
N ILE A 588 13.74 15.12 -46.43
CA ILE A 588 12.36 14.64 -46.29
C ILE A 588 11.46 15.75 -45.72
N ALA A 589 11.94 16.53 -44.75
CA ALA A 589 11.20 17.66 -44.20
C ALA A 589 11.02 18.76 -45.26
N LEU A 590 12.08 19.10 -46.01
CA LEU A 590 12.01 20.09 -47.09
C LEU A 590 11.13 19.65 -48.28
N ALA A 591 11.06 18.35 -48.55
CA ALA A 591 10.30 17.78 -49.66
C ALA A 591 8.80 18.13 -49.65
N GLN A 592 8.23 18.46 -48.48
CA GLN A 592 6.84 18.91 -48.39
C GLN A 592 6.59 20.23 -49.15
N LYS A 593 7.60 21.10 -49.22
CA LYS A 593 7.52 22.40 -49.92
C LYS A 593 8.33 22.45 -51.21
N LEU A 594 9.40 21.68 -51.28
CA LEU A 594 10.23 21.53 -52.47
C LEU A 594 10.21 20.08 -52.96
N PRO A 595 9.12 19.58 -53.57
CA PRO A 595 9.07 18.21 -54.07
C PRO A 595 10.20 17.88 -55.07
N SER A 596 10.82 18.89 -55.68
CA SER A 596 11.99 18.73 -56.55
C SER A 596 13.26 18.26 -55.82
N VAL A 597 13.30 18.23 -54.48
CA VAL A 597 14.39 17.59 -53.72
C VAL A 597 14.15 16.11 -53.45
N LEU A 598 12.96 15.59 -53.73
CA LEU A 598 12.68 14.15 -53.57
C LEU A 598 13.59 13.24 -54.39
N PRO A 599 14.03 13.59 -55.63
CA PRO A 599 15.05 12.82 -56.33
C PRO A 599 16.38 12.81 -55.57
N GLU A 600 16.77 13.94 -54.98
CA GLU A 600 18.01 14.05 -54.20
C GLU A 600 17.89 13.33 -52.85
N ALA A 601 16.74 13.40 -52.17
CA ALA A 601 16.45 12.65 -50.96
C ALA A 601 16.47 11.15 -51.23
N LEU A 602 15.92 10.73 -52.37
CA LEU A 602 15.96 9.36 -52.84
C LEU A 602 17.39 8.91 -53.15
N ALA A 603 18.18 9.72 -53.88
CA ALA A 603 19.59 9.43 -54.15
C ALA A 603 20.44 9.36 -52.86
N ALA A 604 20.22 10.30 -51.93
CA ALA A 604 20.91 10.26 -50.63
C ALA A 604 20.50 9.04 -49.80
N ALA A 605 19.23 8.60 -49.88
CA ALA A 605 18.76 7.37 -49.26
C ALA A 605 19.38 6.12 -49.90
N THR A 606 19.54 6.07 -51.23
CA THR A 606 20.17 4.92 -51.92
C THR A 606 21.65 4.74 -51.54
N GLU A 607 22.34 5.85 -51.29
CA GLU A 607 23.74 5.91 -50.87
C GLU A 607 24.00 5.54 -49.39
N ILE A 608 22.95 5.35 -48.58
CA ILE A 608 23.11 4.88 -47.20
C ILE A 608 23.68 3.45 -47.23
N GLN A 609 24.86 3.28 -46.62
CA GLN A 609 25.56 1.99 -46.60
C GLN A 609 24.84 0.96 -45.73
N ASP A 610 24.30 1.40 -44.60
CA ASP A 610 23.54 0.53 -43.72
C ASP A 610 22.17 0.22 -44.33
N GLU A 611 21.96 -1.05 -44.67
CA GLU A 611 20.77 -1.48 -45.41
C GLU A 611 19.47 -1.36 -44.60
N SER A 612 19.56 -1.35 -43.26
CA SER A 612 18.43 -1.17 -42.36
C SER A 612 17.99 0.29 -42.32
N ASN A 613 18.94 1.21 -42.11
CA ASN A 613 18.72 2.65 -42.16
C ASN A 613 18.24 3.08 -43.55
N ARG A 614 18.83 2.52 -44.61
CA ARG A 614 18.38 2.72 -46.00
C ARG A 614 16.92 2.32 -46.19
N ALA A 615 16.53 1.13 -45.72
CA ALA A 615 15.15 0.66 -45.83
C ALA A 615 14.18 1.48 -44.98
N SER A 616 14.55 1.86 -43.76
CA SER A 616 13.72 2.72 -42.88
C SER A 616 13.51 4.10 -43.50
N THR A 617 14.57 4.67 -44.06
CA THR A 617 14.55 5.97 -44.74
C THR A 617 13.72 5.93 -46.02
N LEU A 618 13.88 4.88 -46.83
CA LEU A 618 13.07 4.66 -48.03
C LEU A 618 11.59 4.39 -47.69
N ARG A 619 11.32 3.73 -46.56
CA ARG A 619 9.97 3.55 -46.02
C ARG A 619 9.32 4.89 -45.66
N GLU A 620 10.07 5.79 -45.01
CA GLU A 620 9.59 7.15 -44.69
C GLU A 620 9.37 7.99 -45.97
N LEU A 621 10.29 7.91 -46.94
CA LEU A 621 10.17 8.57 -48.24
C LEU A 621 8.99 8.07 -49.06
N ALA A 622 8.69 6.76 -49.00
CA ALA A 622 7.65 6.12 -49.79
C ALA A 622 6.27 6.77 -49.63
N GLU A 623 5.94 7.28 -48.45
CA GLU A 623 4.67 7.96 -48.19
C GLU A 623 4.60 9.36 -48.82
N LYS A 624 5.74 9.95 -49.18
CA LYS A 624 5.91 11.34 -49.61
C LYS A 624 6.29 11.51 -51.09
N LEU A 625 6.61 10.43 -51.81
CA LEU A 625 7.09 10.47 -53.20
C LEU A 625 5.97 10.74 -54.24
N PRO A 626 6.24 11.53 -55.31
CA PRO A 626 5.33 11.75 -56.43
C PRO A 626 5.35 10.57 -57.43
N PRO A 627 4.28 10.39 -58.24
CA PRO A 627 4.15 9.29 -59.20
C PRO A 627 5.35 9.06 -60.11
N ASP A 628 5.99 10.13 -60.57
CA ASP A 628 7.12 10.07 -61.51
C ASP A 628 8.37 9.42 -60.88
N LEU A 629 8.55 9.55 -59.56
CA LEU A 629 9.68 8.98 -58.80
C LEU A 629 9.34 7.65 -58.14
N LEU A 630 8.08 7.20 -58.16
CA LEU A 630 7.71 5.90 -57.59
C LEU A 630 8.43 4.77 -58.34
N SER A 631 8.71 4.94 -59.63
CA SER A 631 9.46 3.96 -60.43
C SER A 631 10.95 3.88 -60.04
N GLU A 632 11.57 5.03 -59.78
CA GLU A 632 12.96 5.12 -59.30
C GLU A 632 13.09 4.64 -57.85
N ALA A 633 12.14 5.02 -56.98
CA ALA A 633 12.10 4.54 -55.60
C ALA A 633 11.83 3.05 -55.53
N LEU A 634 10.98 2.52 -56.41
CA LEU A 634 10.80 1.09 -56.59
C LEU A 634 12.09 0.41 -57.05
N ALA A 635 12.86 1.01 -57.97
CA ALA A 635 14.17 0.50 -58.37
C ALA A 635 15.16 0.49 -57.20
N ALA A 636 15.25 1.57 -56.43
CA ALA A 636 16.08 1.66 -55.22
C ALA A 636 15.67 0.64 -54.15
N ILE A 637 14.36 0.47 -53.92
CA ILE A 637 13.83 -0.54 -53.01
C ILE A 637 14.16 -1.95 -53.53
N ARG A 638 14.11 -2.19 -54.85
CA ARG A 638 14.51 -3.47 -55.47
C ARG A 638 15.99 -3.81 -55.24
N GLU A 639 16.86 -2.81 -55.18
CA GLU A 639 18.31 -2.97 -54.93
C GLU A 639 18.65 -3.38 -53.48
N ILE A 640 17.73 -3.17 -52.52
CA ILE A 640 17.90 -3.61 -51.14
C ILE A 640 18.06 -5.14 -51.12
N GLN A 641 19.25 -5.63 -50.75
CA GLN A 641 19.58 -7.05 -50.76
C GLN A 641 18.78 -7.84 -49.72
N PRO A 642 18.59 -7.36 -48.47
CA PRO A 642 17.74 -8.03 -47.51
C PRO A 642 16.29 -7.89 -47.96
N LYS A 643 15.76 -8.95 -48.56
CA LYS A 643 14.35 -9.01 -49.00
C LYS A 643 13.37 -8.68 -47.86
N SER A 644 13.75 -8.97 -46.61
CA SER A 644 13.02 -8.60 -45.39
C SER A 644 12.84 -7.09 -45.24
N ASN A 645 13.93 -6.33 -45.34
CA ASN A 645 13.92 -4.87 -45.22
C ASN A 645 13.23 -4.22 -46.44
N ARG A 646 13.45 -4.79 -47.62
CA ARG A 646 12.82 -4.37 -48.88
C ARG A 646 11.29 -4.38 -48.80
N VAL A 647 10.73 -5.41 -48.20
CA VAL A 647 9.29 -5.62 -48.19
C VAL A 647 8.55 -4.60 -47.33
N HIS A 648 9.09 -4.20 -46.19
CA HIS A 648 8.49 -3.12 -45.40
C HIS A 648 8.49 -1.77 -46.14
N ALA A 649 9.53 -1.49 -46.92
CA ALA A 649 9.56 -0.32 -47.80
C ALA A 649 8.54 -0.44 -48.97
N LEU A 650 8.37 -1.64 -49.56
CA LEU A 650 7.32 -1.89 -50.57
C LEU A 650 5.90 -1.73 -50.00
N ILE A 651 5.65 -2.21 -48.77
CA ILE A 651 4.36 -2.07 -48.08
C ILE A 651 4.04 -0.59 -47.80
N ALA A 652 5.04 0.24 -47.48
CA ALA A 652 4.84 1.68 -47.37
C ALA A 652 4.56 2.32 -48.75
N LEU A 653 5.32 1.97 -49.79
CA LEU A 653 5.10 2.46 -51.16
C LEU A 653 3.71 2.10 -51.71
N ALA A 654 3.19 0.94 -51.31
CA ALA A 654 1.88 0.46 -51.68
C ALA A 654 0.71 1.37 -51.28
N GLN A 655 0.90 2.27 -50.30
CA GLN A 655 -0.10 3.29 -49.96
C GLN A 655 -0.36 4.26 -51.12
N LYS A 656 0.69 4.60 -51.88
CA LYS A 656 0.63 5.56 -53.01
C LYS A 656 0.59 4.87 -54.37
N LEU A 657 1.15 3.66 -54.46
CA LEU A 657 1.16 2.85 -55.66
C LEU A 657 0.54 1.48 -55.38
N PRO A 658 -0.80 1.35 -55.31
CA PRO A 658 -1.44 0.06 -55.07
C PRO A 658 -1.07 -1.02 -56.10
N SER A 659 -0.59 -0.63 -57.30
CA SER A 659 -0.05 -1.59 -58.28
C SER A 659 1.24 -2.27 -57.86
N VAL A 660 1.94 -1.78 -56.82
CA VAL A 660 3.04 -2.53 -56.19
C VAL A 660 2.55 -3.48 -55.11
N LEU A 661 1.27 -3.50 -54.73
CA LEU A 661 0.77 -4.52 -53.79
C LEU A 661 0.97 -5.95 -54.32
N PRO A 662 0.70 -6.27 -55.60
CA PRO A 662 1.09 -7.56 -56.18
C PRO A 662 2.60 -7.81 -56.14
N GLU A 663 3.43 -6.76 -56.31
CA GLU A 663 4.89 -6.88 -56.21
C GLU A 663 5.37 -7.04 -54.76
N ALA A 664 4.76 -6.38 -53.79
CA ALA A 664 5.02 -6.55 -52.37
C ALA A 664 4.60 -7.96 -51.94
N LEU A 665 3.46 -8.45 -52.44
CA LEU A 665 3.02 -9.83 -52.29
C LEU A 665 4.00 -10.82 -52.93
N ALA A 666 4.50 -10.56 -54.14
CA ALA A 666 5.54 -11.37 -54.79
C ALA A 666 6.87 -11.32 -54.04
N ALA A 667 7.29 -10.15 -53.54
CA ALA A 667 8.51 -9.99 -52.77
C ALA A 667 8.41 -10.72 -51.43
N ILE A 668 7.24 -10.69 -50.77
CA ILE A 668 6.89 -11.51 -49.60
C ILE A 668 7.02 -12.99 -49.94
N ARG A 669 6.43 -13.46 -51.06
CA ARG A 669 6.56 -14.85 -51.53
C ARG A 669 8.03 -15.29 -51.67
N GLU A 670 8.91 -14.36 -52.02
CA GLU A 670 10.35 -14.59 -52.19
C GLU A 670 11.21 -14.50 -50.91
N ILE A 671 10.69 -14.00 -49.77
CA ILE A 671 11.47 -13.90 -48.53
C ILE A 671 11.73 -15.30 -47.98
N HIS A 672 12.94 -15.84 -48.11
CA HIS A 672 13.25 -17.20 -47.63
C HIS A 672 13.12 -17.34 -46.09
N HIS A 673 13.33 -16.26 -45.35
CA HIS A 673 13.23 -16.26 -43.89
C HIS A 673 11.79 -16.01 -43.42
N GLU A 674 11.15 -17.05 -42.91
CA GLU A 674 9.70 -17.09 -42.69
C GLU A 674 9.21 -16.10 -41.62
N TYR A 675 10.03 -15.78 -40.61
CA TYR A 675 9.70 -14.75 -39.60
C TYR A 675 9.55 -13.34 -40.22
N HIS A 676 10.42 -12.98 -41.15
CA HIS A 676 10.33 -11.68 -41.83
C HIS A 676 9.15 -11.66 -42.81
N ARG A 677 8.85 -12.81 -43.41
CA ARG A 677 7.67 -13.02 -44.25
C ARG A 677 6.37 -12.86 -43.47
N ASP A 678 6.29 -13.45 -42.28
CA ASP A 678 5.14 -13.34 -41.38
C ASP A 678 4.89 -11.89 -40.93
N ASN A 679 5.93 -11.23 -40.42
CA ASN A 679 5.83 -9.84 -39.97
C ASN A 679 5.37 -8.91 -41.10
N ALA A 680 5.93 -9.07 -42.30
CA ALA A 680 5.50 -8.33 -43.47
C ALA A 680 4.05 -8.62 -43.86
N LEU A 681 3.61 -9.88 -43.77
CA LEU A 681 2.22 -10.26 -44.08
C LEU A 681 1.23 -9.73 -43.06
N ARG A 682 1.59 -9.71 -41.77
CA ARG A 682 0.77 -9.10 -40.73
C ARG A 682 0.62 -7.60 -40.95
N GLU A 683 1.71 -6.90 -41.27
CA GLU A 683 1.67 -5.47 -41.57
C GLU A 683 0.84 -5.18 -42.84
N LEU A 684 0.98 -6.02 -43.87
CA LEU A 684 0.24 -5.91 -45.12
C LEU A 684 -1.25 -6.24 -44.94
N ALA A 685 -1.60 -7.24 -44.13
CA ALA A 685 -2.97 -7.69 -43.89
C ALA A 685 -3.89 -6.56 -43.40
N GLU A 686 -3.35 -5.66 -42.59
CA GLU A 686 -4.06 -4.47 -42.11
C GLU A 686 -4.24 -3.38 -43.18
N LYS A 687 -3.52 -3.46 -44.31
CA LYS A 687 -3.47 -2.43 -45.37
C LYS A 687 -4.10 -2.87 -46.70
N LEU A 688 -4.50 -4.13 -46.85
CA LEU A 688 -5.03 -4.66 -48.11
C LEU A 688 -6.44 -4.15 -48.47
N PRO A 689 -6.69 -3.82 -49.76
CA PRO A 689 -8.03 -3.56 -50.28
C PRO A 689 -8.79 -4.86 -50.63
N PRO A 690 -10.14 -4.84 -50.69
CA PRO A 690 -10.97 -6.04 -50.90
C PRO A 690 -10.62 -6.87 -52.13
N ASN A 691 -10.21 -6.23 -53.23
CA ASN A 691 -9.85 -6.88 -54.50
C ASN A 691 -8.53 -7.65 -54.45
N LEU A 692 -7.67 -7.40 -53.45
CA LEU A 692 -6.39 -8.08 -53.26
C LEU A 692 -6.41 -9.04 -52.07
N LEU A 693 -7.51 -9.10 -51.30
CA LEU A 693 -7.66 -10.08 -50.22
C LEU A 693 -7.53 -11.52 -50.74
N SER A 694 -8.04 -11.82 -51.94
CA SER A 694 -7.90 -13.14 -52.57
C SER A 694 -6.46 -13.46 -52.97
N GLU A 695 -5.69 -12.46 -53.39
CA GLU A 695 -4.28 -12.64 -53.78
C GLU A 695 -3.38 -12.74 -52.54
N ALA A 696 -3.61 -11.91 -51.52
CA ALA A 696 -2.95 -12.02 -50.24
C ALA A 696 -3.26 -13.33 -49.54
N LEU A 697 -4.51 -13.81 -49.63
CA LEU A 697 -4.87 -15.14 -49.18
C LEU A 697 -4.09 -16.21 -49.95
N ALA A 698 -3.88 -16.05 -51.26
CA ALA A 698 -3.02 -16.95 -52.04
C ALA A 698 -1.55 -16.92 -51.57
N VAL A 699 -1.01 -15.75 -51.22
CA VAL A 699 0.36 -15.61 -50.68
C VAL A 699 0.48 -16.20 -49.27
N ILE A 700 -0.52 -15.98 -48.43
CA ILE A 700 -0.59 -16.57 -47.09
C ILE A 700 -0.67 -18.10 -47.22
N ARG A 701 -1.44 -18.63 -48.18
CA ARG A 701 -1.49 -20.07 -48.50
C ARG A 701 -0.13 -20.65 -48.91
N GLU A 702 0.74 -19.85 -49.50
CA GLU A 702 2.11 -20.23 -49.89
C GLU A 702 3.12 -20.22 -48.74
N ILE A 703 2.76 -19.70 -47.56
CA ILE A 703 3.64 -19.85 -46.38
C ILE A 703 3.73 -21.34 -46.02
N HIS A 704 4.95 -21.86 -46.05
CA HIS A 704 5.23 -23.26 -45.76
C HIS A 704 5.15 -23.57 -44.27
N TYR A 705 5.63 -22.66 -43.42
CA TYR A 705 5.51 -22.82 -41.97
C TYR A 705 4.14 -22.39 -41.46
N GLU A 706 3.43 -23.38 -40.95
CA GLU A 706 2.03 -23.29 -40.62
C GLU A 706 1.73 -22.28 -39.50
N SER A 707 2.65 -22.03 -38.56
CA SER A 707 2.40 -21.07 -37.47
C SER A 707 2.40 -19.62 -37.98
N ASN A 708 3.34 -19.29 -38.85
CA ASN A 708 3.41 -18.01 -39.53
C ASN A 708 2.19 -17.81 -40.43
N ARG A 709 1.80 -18.86 -41.18
CA ARG A 709 0.57 -18.86 -41.96
C ARG A 709 -0.66 -18.56 -41.10
N THR A 710 -0.72 -19.20 -39.96
CA THR A 710 -1.82 -19.07 -39.01
C THR A 710 -1.90 -17.66 -38.44
N ASN A 711 -0.78 -17.10 -37.97
CA ASN A 711 -0.73 -15.74 -37.44
C ASN A 711 -1.17 -14.72 -38.49
N ALA A 712 -0.70 -14.87 -39.73
CA ALA A 712 -1.13 -14.03 -40.85
C ALA A 712 -2.64 -14.19 -41.18
N LEU A 713 -3.20 -15.40 -41.10
CA LEU A 713 -4.64 -15.63 -41.28
C LEU A 713 -5.49 -15.05 -40.14
N ILE A 714 -5.03 -15.17 -38.88
CA ILE A 714 -5.68 -14.56 -37.71
C ILE A 714 -5.67 -13.03 -37.85
N ALA A 715 -4.57 -12.45 -38.33
CA ALA A 715 -4.48 -11.02 -38.62
C ALA A 715 -5.45 -10.59 -39.75
N LEU A 716 -5.51 -11.37 -40.84
CA LEU A 716 -6.43 -11.12 -41.96
C LEU A 716 -7.91 -11.27 -41.56
N ALA A 717 -8.21 -12.15 -40.61
CA ALA A 717 -9.58 -12.39 -40.11
C ALA A 717 -10.22 -11.14 -39.50
N LYS A 718 -9.43 -10.15 -39.08
CA LYS A 718 -9.93 -8.83 -38.67
C LYS A 718 -10.73 -8.14 -39.79
N LYS A 719 -10.28 -8.25 -41.04
CA LYS A 719 -10.93 -7.63 -42.22
C LYS A 719 -11.76 -8.58 -43.05
N LEU A 720 -11.45 -9.88 -42.98
CA LEU A 720 -12.15 -10.92 -43.72
C LEU A 720 -12.53 -12.07 -42.79
N PRO A 721 -13.59 -11.94 -41.96
CA PRO A 721 -13.99 -12.99 -41.02
C PRO A 721 -14.27 -14.35 -41.69
N SER A 722 -14.57 -14.36 -42.99
CA SER A 722 -14.73 -15.59 -43.77
C SER A 722 -13.45 -16.43 -43.88
N VAL A 723 -12.27 -15.90 -43.51
CA VAL A 723 -11.03 -16.70 -43.41
C VAL A 723 -10.87 -17.37 -42.05
N LEU A 724 -11.71 -17.11 -41.04
CA LEU A 724 -11.62 -17.81 -39.75
C LEU A 724 -11.64 -19.34 -39.87
N PRO A 725 -12.49 -19.96 -40.73
CA PRO A 725 -12.43 -21.40 -40.97
C PRO A 725 -11.11 -21.85 -41.61
N GLU A 726 -10.50 -20.99 -42.44
CA GLU A 726 -9.21 -21.25 -43.07
C GLU A 726 -8.03 -21.05 -42.10
N ALA A 727 -8.11 -20.04 -41.24
CA ALA A 727 -7.19 -19.81 -40.13
C ALA A 727 -7.17 -21.03 -39.22
N LEU A 728 -8.35 -21.49 -38.79
CA LEU A 728 -8.48 -22.73 -38.01
C LEU A 728 -7.91 -23.94 -38.76
N ALA A 729 -8.16 -24.06 -40.06
CA ALA A 729 -7.58 -25.14 -40.87
C ALA A 729 -6.04 -25.05 -41.00
N ALA A 730 -5.45 -23.86 -40.93
CA ALA A 730 -4.01 -23.67 -40.91
C ALA A 730 -3.41 -23.93 -39.52
N VAL A 731 -4.08 -23.49 -38.46
CA VAL A 731 -3.73 -23.81 -37.06
C VAL A 731 -3.59 -25.32 -36.90
N ARG A 732 -4.58 -26.07 -37.41
CA ARG A 732 -4.60 -27.55 -37.39
C ARG A 732 -3.43 -28.22 -38.10
N LYS A 733 -2.77 -27.53 -39.03
CA LYS A 733 -1.63 -28.06 -39.76
C LYS A 733 -0.29 -27.77 -39.08
N ILE A 734 -0.25 -26.88 -38.06
CA ILE A 734 0.96 -26.60 -37.31
C ILE A 734 1.45 -27.87 -36.64
N ARG A 735 2.66 -28.31 -37.04
CA ARG A 735 3.31 -29.49 -36.49
C ARG A 735 3.87 -29.25 -35.09
N ASP A 736 4.43 -28.07 -34.87
CA ASP A 736 4.93 -27.66 -33.57
C ASP A 736 3.77 -27.29 -32.65
N LYS A 737 3.56 -28.12 -31.63
CA LYS A 737 2.37 -28.04 -30.78
C LYS A 737 2.40 -26.82 -29.87
N SER A 738 3.58 -26.35 -29.46
CA SER A 738 3.77 -25.12 -28.68
C SER A 738 3.36 -23.88 -29.47
N ASN A 739 3.78 -23.78 -30.73
CA ASN A 739 3.32 -22.72 -31.64
C ASN A 739 1.83 -22.86 -31.98
N ARG A 740 1.32 -24.09 -32.08
CA ARG A 740 -0.10 -24.36 -32.34
C ARG A 740 -0.97 -23.89 -31.19
N ILE A 741 -0.58 -24.15 -29.94
CA ILE A 741 -1.37 -23.74 -28.78
C ILE A 741 -1.39 -22.23 -28.61
N TYR A 742 -0.27 -21.56 -28.83
CA TYR A 742 -0.21 -20.10 -28.84
C TYR A 742 -1.22 -19.53 -29.86
N ALA A 743 -1.21 -20.04 -31.09
CA ALA A 743 -2.14 -19.61 -32.12
C ALA A 743 -3.62 -19.91 -31.80
N LEU A 744 -3.91 -21.07 -31.19
CA LEU A 744 -5.27 -21.42 -30.73
C LEU A 744 -5.75 -20.48 -29.63
N ARG A 745 -4.86 -20.10 -28.71
CA ARG A 745 -5.14 -19.16 -27.61
C ARG A 745 -5.48 -17.77 -28.14
N GLU A 746 -4.73 -17.27 -29.13
CA GLU A 746 -5.03 -15.98 -29.78
C GLU A 746 -6.33 -16.05 -30.60
N LEU A 747 -6.59 -17.18 -31.26
CA LEU A 747 -7.84 -17.39 -32.00
C LEU A 747 -9.06 -17.51 -31.07
N ALA A 748 -8.89 -18.04 -29.84
CA ALA A 748 -9.95 -18.20 -28.86
C ALA A 748 -10.62 -16.88 -28.46
N ASP A 749 -9.90 -15.75 -28.54
CA ASP A 749 -10.46 -14.42 -28.26
C ASP A 749 -11.52 -13.99 -29.31
N LYS A 750 -11.48 -14.56 -30.52
CA LYS A 750 -12.46 -14.31 -31.60
C LYS A 750 -13.37 -15.49 -31.88
N LEU A 751 -12.92 -16.70 -31.55
CA LEU A 751 -13.63 -17.95 -31.78
C LEU A 751 -13.48 -18.87 -30.56
N PRO A 752 -14.21 -18.64 -29.46
CA PRO A 752 -14.10 -19.46 -28.23
C PRO A 752 -14.34 -20.95 -28.45
N SER A 753 -15.01 -21.34 -29.54
CA SER A 753 -15.21 -22.73 -29.93
C SER A 753 -13.92 -23.50 -30.24
N VAL A 754 -12.75 -22.83 -30.31
CA VAL A 754 -11.44 -23.48 -30.48
C VAL A 754 -10.78 -23.88 -29.16
N LEU A 755 -11.32 -23.46 -28.00
CA LEU A 755 -10.76 -23.82 -26.69
C LEU A 755 -10.66 -25.34 -26.44
N PRO A 756 -11.62 -26.19 -26.85
CA PRO A 756 -11.47 -27.64 -26.75
C PRO A 756 -10.28 -28.15 -27.59
N GLU A 757 -10.07 -27.56 -28.76
CA GLU A 757 -8.95 -27.90 -29.65
C GLU A 757 -7.60 -27.38 -29.12
N ALA A 758 -7.61 -26.21 -28.48
CA ALA A 758 -6.47 -25.65 -27.75
C ALA A 758 -6.03 -26.64 -26.66
N LEU A 759 -6.98 -27.11 -25.88
CA LEU A 759 -6.74 -28.05 -24.80
C LEU A 759 -6.18 -29.40 -25.30
N ALA A 760 -6.78 -29.96 -26.35
CA ALA A 760 -6.27 -31.15 -27.01
C ALA A 760 -4.85 -30.95 -27.55
N THR A 761 -4.52 -29.75 -28.02
CA THR A 761 -3.19 -29.40 -28.51
C THR A 761 -2.15 -29.28 -27.40
N ALA A 762 -2.50 -28.60 -26.32
CA ALA A 762 -1.63 -28.46 -25.15
C ALA A 762 -1.25 -29.84 -24.59
N ARG A 763 -2.25 -30.72 -24.48
CA ARG A 763 -2.08 -32.12 -24.08
C ARG A 763 -1.04 -32.87 -24.90
N GLU A 764 -1.00 -32.64 -26.21
CA GLU A 764 -0.10 -33.33 -27.12
C GLU A 764 1.36 -32.86 -27.04
N ILE A 765 1.70 -31.74 -26.37
CA ILE A 765 3.07 -31.19 -26.32
C ILE A 765 4.01 -32.18 -25.61
N HIS A 766 5.16 -32.48 -26.23
CA HIS A 766 6.11 -33.46 -25.72
C HIS A 766 7.00 -32.93 -24.59
N ASP A 767 7.39 -31.66 -24.67
CA ASP A 767 8.18 -31.02 -23.61
C ASP A 767 7.26 -30.62 -22.46
N GLU A 768 7.55 -31.13 -21.28
CA GLU A 768 6.66 -31.04 -20.14
C GLU A 768 6.58 -29.63 -19.57
N SER A 769 7.66 -28.85 -19.68
CA SER A 769 7.71 -27.46 -19.24
C SER A 769 6.78 -26.59 -20.10
N TYR A 770 6.94 -26.65 -21.42
CA TYR A 770 6.08 -25.92 -22.36
C TYR A 770 4.62 -26.38 -22.30
N ARG A 771 4.38 -27.66 -22.00
CA ARG A 771 3.02 -28.19 -21.80
C ARG A 771 2.37 -27.60 -20.55
N ALA A 772 3.08 -27.57 -19.42
CA ALA A 772 2.58 -27.01 -18.18
C ALA A 772 2.32 -25.51 -18.30
N ASP A 773 3.24 -24.75 -18.90
CA ASP A 773 3.06 -23.32 -19.16
C ASP A 773 1.82 -23.06 -20.02
N ALA A 774 1.65 -23.83 -21.11
CA ALA A 774 0.49 -23.71 -21.97
C ALA A 774 -0.83 -24.01 -21.23
N LEU A 775 -0.86 -25.05 -20.38
CA LEU A 775 -2.05 -25.41 -19.60
C LEU A 775 -2.35 -24.39 -18.51
N LYS A 776 -1.32 -23.85 -17.85
CA LYS A 776 -1.40 -22.77 -16.87
C LYS A 776 -2.01 -21.51 -17.48
N GLU A 777 -1.50 -21.05 -18.62
CA GLU A 777 -2.04 -19.86 -19.30
C GLU A 777 -3.47 -20.07 -19.83
N LEU A 778 -3.82 -21.30 -20.24
CA LEU A 778 -5.17 -21.62 -20.67
C LEU A 778 -6.17 -21.64 -19.51
N ALA A 779 -5.76 -22.04 -18.30
CA ALA A 779 -6.64 -22.17 -17.13
C ALA A 779 -7.47 -20.90 -16.89
N GLU A 780 -6.86 -19.72 -17.06
CA GLU A 780 -7.53 -18.42 -16.94
C GLU A 780 -8.61 -18.15 -18.00
N LYS A 781 -8.49 -18.73 -19.21
CA LYS A 781 -9.44 -18.54 -20.32
C LYS A 781 -10.49 -19.65 -20.45
N LEU A 782 -10.31 -20.78 -19.76
CA LEU A 782 -11.21 -21.94 -19.88
C LEU A 782 -12.59 -21.71 -19.22
N PRO A 783 -13.69 -22.09 -19.90
CA PRO A 783 -15.03 -22.19 -19.30
C PRO A 783 -15.15 -23.43 -18.40
N PRO A 784 -16.13 -23.46 -17.47
CA PRO A 784 -16.33 -24.57 -16.53
C PRO A 784 -16.39 -25.96 -17.19
N ASP A 785 -17.03 -26.06 -18.36
CA ASP A 785 -17.24 -27.31 -19.09
C ASP A 785 -15.93 -27.96 -19.60
N LEU A 786 -14.83 -27.20 -19.69
CA LEU A 786 -13.53 -27.69 -20.17
C LEU A 786 -12.49 -27.86 -19.05
N LEU A 787 -12.80 -27.50 -17.80
CA LEU A 787 -11.85 -27.63 -16.68
C LEU A 787 -11.51 -29.09 -16.37
N SER A 788 -12.48 -30.00 -16.56
CA SER A 788 -12.27 -31.45 -16.38
C SER A 788 -11.32 -32.05 -17.43
N GLU A 789 -11.42 -31.58 -18.67
CA GLU A 789 -10.52 -31.96 -19.75
C GLU A 789 -9.11 -31.37 -19.52
N ALA A 790 -9.02 -30.16 -18.96
CA ALA A 790 -7.75 -29.51 -18.63
C ALA A 790 -7.02 -30.25 -17.52
N LEU A 791 -7.75 -30.62 -16.48
CA LEU A 791 -7.24 -31.49 -15.42
C LEU A 791 -6.70 -32.81 -15.99
N THR A 792 -7.43 -33.41 -16.94
CA THR A 792 -6.97 -34.64 -17.62
C THR A 792 -5.68 -34.42 -18.39
N ALA A 793 -5.49 -33.26 -19.03
CA ALA A 793 -4.24 -32.93 -19.72
C ALA A 793 -3.09 -32.67 -18.75
N ILE A 794 -3.34 -31.99 -17.63
CA ILE A 794 -2.32 -31.73 -16.60
C ILE A 794 -1.84 -33.03 -15.96
N ARG A 795 -2.74 -34.00 -15.74
CA ARG A 795 -2.42 -35.36 -15.24
C ARG A 795 -1.42 -36.13 -16.10
N GLU A 796 -1.29 -35.78 -17.38
CA GLU A 796 -0.35 -36.42 -18.29
C GLU A 796 1.07 -35.85 -18.20
N ILE A 797 1.29 -34.82 -17.39
CA ILE A 797 2.63 -34.30 -17.07
C ILE A 797 3.31 -35.27 -16.10
N HIS A 798 4.50 -35.74 -16.47
CA HIS A 798 5.29 -36.67 -15.67
C HIS A 798 6.27 -35.96 -14.72
N ASP A 799 6.83 -34.80 -15.10
CA ASP A 799 7.60 -33.97 -14.19
C ASP A 799 6.67 -33.33 -13.15
N GLU A 800 6.93 -33.69 -11.91
CA GLU A 800 6.10 -33.34 -10.78
C GLU A 800 6.09 -31.83 -10.49
N SER A 801 7.18 -31.13 -10.81
CA SER A 801 7.30 -29.69 -10.59
C SER A 801 6.38 -28.94 -11.53
N TYR A 802 6.48 -29.24 -12.83
CA TYR A 802 5.63 -28.64 -13.85
C TYR A 802 4.16 -29.02 -13.67
N ARG A 803 3.88 -30.24 -13.21
CA ARG A 803 2.52 -30.68 -12.89
C ARG A 803 1.94 -29.91 -11.70
N ALA A 804 2.69 -29.79 -10.61
CA ALA A 804 2.26 -29.05 -9.42
C ALA A 804 1.93 -27.60 -9.78
N ASP A 805 2.81 -26.91 -10.53
CA ASP A 805 2.60 -25.53 -10.96
C ASP A 805 1.31 -25.35 -11.78
N ALA A 806 1.06 -26.25 -12.73
CA ALA A 806 -0.15 -26.22 -13.55
C ALA A 806 -1.42 -26.50 -12.73
N LEU A 807 -1.37 -27.44 -11.78
CA LEU A 807 -2.49 -27.75 -10.87
C LEU A 807 -2.77 -26.58 -9.91
N ILE A 808 -1.74 -25.92 -9.37
CA ILE A 808 -1.86 -24.73 -8.51
C ILE A 808 -2.56 -23.58 -9.24
N ALA A 809 -2.29 -23.40 -10.53
CA ALA A 809 -2.97 -22.41 -11.36
C ALA A 809 -4.43 -22.80 -11.64
N LEU A 810 -4.69 -24.07 -11.96
CA LEU A 810 -6.05 -24.55 -12.20
C LEU A 810 -6.94 -24.48 -10.94
N ALA A 811 -6.33 -24.62 -9.75
CA ALA A 811 -7.01 -24.55 -8.46
C ALA A 811 -7.76 -23.23 -8.21
N GLU A 812 -7.42 -22.15 -8.91
CA GLU A 812 -8.13 -20.87 -8.82
C GLU A 812 -9.57 -20.96 -9.33
N LYS A 813 -9.80 -21.77 -10.37
CA LYS A 813 -11.15 -22.00 -10.93
C LYS A 813 -11.73 -23.34 -10.51
N LEU A 814 -10.90 -24.29 -10.10
CA LEU A 814 -11.31 -25.63 -9.72
C LEU A 814 -10.62 -26.06 -8.40
N PRO A 815 -11.04 -25.57 -7.24
CA PRO A 815 -10.42 -25.89 -5.94
C PRO A 815 -10.37 -27.39 -5.64
N SER A 816 -11.22 -28.21 -6.26
CA SER A 816 -11.20 -29.67 -6.11
C SER A 816 -9.90 -30.35 -6.59
N VAL A 817 -9.01 -29.64 -7.28
CA VAL A 817 -7.69 -30.16 -7.70
C VAL A 817 -6.59 -29.94 -6.67
N LEU A 818 -6.85 -29.21 -5.59
CA LEU A 818 -5.87 -28.95 -4.53
C LEU A 818 -5.25 -30.21 -3.90
N PRO A 819 -6.00 -31.32 -3.65
CA PRO A 819 -5.39 -32.57 -3.17
C PRO A 819 -4.37 -33.12 -4.16
N GLU A 820 -4.69 -33.02 -5.45
CA GLU A 820 -3.82 -33.52 -6.52
C GLU A 820 -2.60 -32.61 -6.71
N ALA A 821 -2.78 -31.29 -6.60
CA ALA A 821 -1.71 -30.31 -6.65
C ALA A 821 -0.70 -30.54 -5.52
N LEU A 822 -1.22 -30.82 -4.32
CA LEU A 822 -0.41 -31.18 -3.17
C LEU A 822 0.34 -32.48 -3.39
N ALA A 823 -0.34 -33.53 -3.84
CA ALA A 823 0.28 -34.82 -4.16
C ALA A 823 1.40 -34.70 -5.21
N ALA A 824 1.27 -33.80 -6.20
CA ALA A 824 2.34 -33.52 -7.16
C ALA A 824 3.50 -32.75 -6.51
N ALA A 825 3.21 -31.76 -5.66
CA ALA A 825 4.25 -30.99 -4.97
C ALA A 825 5.11 -31.86 -4.05
N THR A 826 4.54 -32.87 -3.37
CA THR A 826 5.27 -33.71 -2.40
C THR A 826 6.40 -34.53 -3.03
N VAL A 827 6.22 -34.98 -4.27
CA VAL A 827 7.14 -35.90 -4.98
C VAL A 827 8.21 -35.18 -5.81
N ILE A 828 8.24 -33.84 -5.79
CA ILE A 828 9.27 -33.02 -6.46
C ILE A 828 10.65 -33.32 -5.86
N ARG A 829 11.60 -33.74 -6.72
CA ARG A 829 12.96 -34.12 -6.27
C ARG A 829 13.83 -32.93 -5.86
N PRO A 830 13.90 -31.82 -6.62
CA PRO A 830 14.67 -30.66 -6.17
C PRO A 830 13.99 -30.01 -4.97
N GLU A 831 14.66 -30.01 -3.82
CA GLU A 831 14.05 -29.56 -2.57
C GLU A 831 13.65 -28.10 -2.56
N SER A 832 14.38 -27.25 -3.29
CA SER A 832 14.03 -25.85 -3.47
C SER A 832 12.69 -25.71 -4.18
N TYR A 833 12.49 -26.42 -5.30
CA TYR A 833 11.24 -26.37 -6.07
C TYR A 833 10.08 -27.02 -5.30
N ARG A 834 10.35 -28.07 -4.53
CA ARG A 834 9.35 -28.66 -3.62
C ARG A 834 8.89 -27.66 -2.57
N ALA A 835 9.83 -26.96 -1.93
CA ALA A 835 9.52 -25.95 -0.92
C ALA A 835 8.78 -24.74 -1.51
N ASP A 836 9.17 -24.29 -2.70
CA ASP A 836 8.50 -23.21 -3.41
C ASP A 836 7.06 -23.61 -3.78
N ALA A 837 6.85 -24.79 -4.35
CA ALA A 837 5.51 -25.30 -4.67
C ALA A 837 4.62 -25.45 -3.43
N LEU A 838 5.16 -25.98 -2.32
CA LEU A 838 4.44 -26.11 -1.05
C LEU A 838 4.12 -24.75 -0.43
N ARG A 839 5.00 -23.75 -0.56
CA ARG A 839 4.74 -22.38 -0.12
C ARG A 839 3.63 -21.72 -0.95
N ASP A 840 3.66 -21.88 -2.26
CA ASP A 840 2.65 -21.31 -3.16
C ASP A 840 1.28 -21.98 -2.96
N LEU A 841 1.28 -23.28 -2.64
CA LEU A 841 0.10 -24.02 -2.21
C LEU A 841 -0.43 -23.57 -0.85
N ALA A 842 0.45 -23.28 0.12
CA ALA A 842 0.08 -23.00 1.51
C ALA A 842 -1.02 -21.93 1.62
N GLN A 843 -1.03 -20.92 0.75
CA GLN A 843 -2.04 -19.86 0.77
C GLN A 843 -3.43 -20.30 0.27
N LYS A 844 -3.48 -21.37 -0.55
CA LYS A 844 -4.66 -21.88 -1.24
C LYS A 844 -5.21 -23.17 -0.63
N LEU A 845 -4.47 -23.84 0.27
CA LEU A 845 -4.86 -25.12 0.85
C LEU A 845 -6.07 -24.99 1.79
N PRO A 846 -7.07 -25.89 1.67
CA PRO A 846 -8.17 -26.00 2.61
C PRO A 846 -7.73 -26.80 3.86
N PRO A 847 -8.45 -26.68 5.00
CA PRO A 847 -8.04 -27.26 6.28
C PRO A 847 -7.83 -28.78 6.29
N ASP A 848 -8.55 -29.50 5.42
CA ASP A 848 -8.50 -30.95 5.23
C ASP A 848 -7.21 -31.46 4.57
N LEU A 849 -6.46 -30.59 3.87
CA LEU A 849 -5.19 -30.93 3.21
C LEU A 849 -3.95 -30.46 3.98
N LEU A 850 -4.13 -29.76 5.10
CA LEU A 850 -3.02 -29.21 5.88
C LEU A 850 -2.13 -30.32 6.48
N SER A 851 -2.69 -31.45 6.90
CA SER A 851 -1.90 -32.56 7.46
C SER A 851 -0.98 -33.19 6.41
N GLU A 852 -1.49 -33.38 5.20
CA GLU A 852 -0.70 -33.90 4.08
C GLU A 852 0.40 -32.90 3.65
N ALA A 853 0.11 -31.60 3.68
CA ALA A 853 1.11 -30.57 3.40
C ALA A 853 2.19 -30.48 4.47
N LEU A 854 1.84 -30.66 5.75
CA LEU A 854 2.81 -30.74 6.83
C LEU A 854 3.73 -31.96 6.70
N ALA A 855 3.18 -33.12 6.38
CA ALA A 855 3.97 -34.32 6.10
C ALA A 855 4.98 -34.07 4.97
N ALA A 856 4.55 -33.40 3.89
CA ALA A 856 5.42 -33.05 2.77
C ALA A 856 6.53 -32.05 3.15
N ILE A 857 6.20 -31.03 3.94
CA ILE A 857 7.16 -30.04 4.43
C ILE A 857 8.23 -30.72 5.30
N ARG A 858 7.82 -31.67 6.14
CA ARG A 858 8.72 -32.41 7.02
C ARG A 858 9.81 -33.19 6.27
N GLU A 859 9.50 -33.70 5.09
CA GLU A 859 10.45 -34.45 4.25
C GLU A 859 11.54 -33.58 3.60
N ILE A 860 11.44 -32.25 3.68
CA ILE A 860 12.46 -31.31 3.16
C ILE A 860 13.72 -31.40 4.02
N GLN A 861 14.87 -31.73 3.43
CA GLN A 861 16.15 -31.83 4.15
C GLN A 861 16.75 -30.46 4.45
N SER A 862 16.61 -29.49 3.52
CA SER A 862 17.02 -28.10 3.78
C SER A 862 16.18 -27.47 4.90
N GLU A 863 16.83 -27.22 6.04
CA GLU A 863 16.18 -26.70 7.24
C GLU A 863 15.58 -25.32 7.04
N SER A 864 16.25 -24.46 6.27
CA SER A 864 15.74 -23.13 5.94
C SER A 864 14.51 -23.22 5.02
N ASN A 865 14.53 -24.07 3.99
CA ASN A 865 13.38 -24.25 3.11
C ASN A 865 12.18 -24.85 3.86
N ARG A 866 12.46 -25.80 4.76
CA ARG A 866 11.46 -26.42 5.64
C ARG A 866 10.83 -25.38 6.57
N ALA A 867 11.64 -24.55 7.22
CA ALA A 867 11.16 -23.50 8.11
C ALA A 867 10.31 -22.46 7.37
N HIS A 868 10.75 -21.98 6.20
CA HIS A 868 9.98 -21.02 5.40
C HIS A 868 8.64 -21.59 4.92
N ALA A 869 8.62 -22.83 4.41
CA ALA A 869 7.37 -23.47 4.01
C ALA A 869 6.43 -23.67 5.21
N LEU A 870 6.98 -24.02 6.38
CA LEU A 870 6.22 -24.19 7.61
C LEU A 870 5.65 -22.86 8.13
N ILE A 871 6.42 -21.77 8.09
CA ILE A 871 5.96 -20.43 8.47
C ILE A 871 4.80 -19.98 7.57
N ALA A 872 4.95 -20.16 6.25
CA ALA A 872 3.89 -19.83 5.29
C ALA A 872 2.60 -20.63 5.54
N LEU A 873 2.72 -21.89 5.96
CA LEU A 873 1.57 -22.71 6.33
C LEU A 873 0.99 -22.32 7.70
N ALA A 874 1.84 -21.95 8.67
CA ALA A 874 1.44 -21.53 10.01
C ALA A 874 0.55 -20.26 9.99
N GLU A 875 0.77 -19.34 9.04
CA GLU A 875 -0.09 -18.16 8.86
C GLU A 875 -1.56 -18.54 8.65
N LYS A 876 -1.84 -19.64 7.95
CA LYS A 876 -3.20 -20.16 7.74
C LYS A 876 -3.75 -20.95 8.92
N MET A 877 -2.88 -21.48 9.77
CA MET A 877 -3.27 -22.19 10.98
C MET A 877 -3.72 -21.17 12.04
N SER A 878 -5.02 -20.83 12.13
CA SER A 878 -5.68 -20.04 13.21
C SER A 878 -5.78 -18.50 13.06
N LEU A 879 -7.01 -17.93 13.14
CA LEU A 879 -7.78 -17.61 14.36
C LEU A 879 -9.30 -17.63 14.07
N HIS A 880 -10.08 -18.24 14.98
CA HIS A 880 -11.54 -18.15 15.14
C HIS A 880 -12.30 -17.36 14.07
N ASN A 881 -12.87 -18.08 13.11
CA ASN A 881 -14.04 -17.58 12.41
C ASN A 881 -15.26 -18.36 12.93
N PRO A 882 -16.26 -17.72 13.56
CA PRO A 882 -17.53 -18.38 13.91
C PRO A 882 -18.28 -18.91 12.66
N SER A 883 -17.83 -18.58 11.45
CA SER A 883 -18.26 -19.17 10.19
C SER A 883 -17.58 -20.51 9.84
N LEU A 884 -16.59 -20.96 10.61
CA LEU A 884 -15.77 -22.15 10.38
C LEU A 884 -15.97 -23.20 11.49
N SER A 885 -17.20 -23.39 11.97
CA SER A 885 -17.51 -24.67 12.62
C SER A 885 -17.35 -25.75 11.56
N ASN A 886 -16.24 -26.51 11.61
CA ASN A 886 -15.99 -27.59 10.64
C ASN A 886 -17.13 -28.63 10.65
N VAL A 887 -17.92 -28.71 11.72
CA VAL A 887 -19.22 -29.37 11.72
C VAL A 887 -20.35 -28.34 11.74
N SER A 888 -21.05 -28.21 10.61
CA SER A 888 -22.23 -27.36 10.45
C SER A 888 -23.47 -28.21 10.74
N ALA A 889 -24.02 -28.12 11.95
CA ALA A 889 -25.20 -28.86 12.41
C ALA A 889 -26.33 -27.90 12.83
N ASN A 890 -26.37 -26.74 12.24
CA ASN A 890 -27.43 -25.75 12.39
C ASN A 890 -28.78 -26.35 11.94
N CYS A 891 -29.82 -26.10 12.73
CA CYS A 891 -31.15 -26.71 12.55
C CYS A 891 -31.17 -28.26 12.61
N VAL A 892 -30.12 -28.93 13.11
CA VAL A 892 -30.11 -30.39 13.26
C VAL A 892 -31.19 -30.85 14.24
N ASN A 893 -31.78 -32.02 13.99
CA ASN A 893 -32.71 -32.66 14.92
C ASN A 893 -32.01 -33.81 15.64
N LEU A 894 -31.62 -33.58 16.90
CA LEU A 894 -30.99 -34.51 17.84
C LEU A 894 -31.96 -34.92 18.97
N ASN A 895 -33.26 -34.84 18.75
CA ASN A 895 -34.22 -35.15 19.81
C ASN A 895 -34.04 -36.56 20.36
N HIS A 896 -33.99 -36.68 21.68
CA HIS A 896 -33.85 -37.96 22.39
C HIS A 896 -32.60 -38.78 22.01
N SER A 897 -31.57 -38.18 21.40
CA SER A 897 -30.32 -38.88 21.06
C SER A 897 -29.41 -39.10 22.28
N THR A 898 -28.49 -40.04 22.16
CA THR A 898 -27.46 -40.32 23.19
C THR A 898 -26.13 -39.74 22.73
N LEU A 899 -25.64 -38.71 23.42
CA LEU A 899 -24.40 -37.98 23.14
C LEU A 899 -23.46 -37.98 24.36
N THR A 900 -23.52 -39.04 25.17
CA THR A 900 -22.71 -39.15 26.39
C THR A 900 -21.23 -39.17 26.00
N GLU A 901 -20.42 -38.33 26.67
CA GLU A 901 -18.97 -38.20 26.42
C GLU A 901 -18.59 -37.74 24.98
N ALA A 902 -19.55 -37.26 24.19
CA ALA A 902 -19.28 -36.75 22.84
C ALA A 902 -18.41 -35.49 22.85
N LYS A 903 -17.57 -35.32 21.82
CA LYS A 903 -16.71 -34.13 21.62
C LYS A 903 -17.36 -33.16 20.63
N LEU A 904 -18.04 -32.14 21.16
CA LEU A 904 -18.85 -31.15 20.44
C LEU A 904 -18.29 -29.72 20.56
N ASN A 905 -17.03 -29.57 20.99
CA ASN A 905 -16.43 -28.25 21.21
C ASN A 905 -16.39 -27.45 19.90
N GLN A 906 -16.78 -26.17 19.98
CA GLN A 906 -16.88 -25.24 18.84
C GLN A 906 -17.86 -25.64 17.72
N SER A 907 -18.73 -26.64 17.95
CA SER A 907 -19.76 -27.02 16.98
C SER A 907 -20.80 -25.92 16.77
N ASP A 908 -21.33 -25.81 15.54
CA ASP A 908 -22.49 -24.95 15.26
C ASP A 908 -23.77 -25.78 15.35
N LEU A 909 -24.50 -25.56 16.44
CA LEU A 909 -25.78 -26.15 16.76
C LEU A 909 -26.87 -25.08 16.88
N ARG A 910 -26.69 -23.93 16.22
CA ARG A 910 -27.66 -22.83 16.24
C ARG A 910 -28.99 -23.31 15.71
N TYR A 911 -30.07 -22.94 16.39
CA TYR A 911 -31.44 -23.38 16.07
C TYR A 911 -31.65 -24.91 16.07
N GLY A 912 -30.70 -25.70 16.57
CA GLY A 912 -30.82 -27.15 16.66
C GLY A 912 -31.92 -27.57 17.64
N ASN A 913 -32.52 -28.73 17.39
CA ASN A 913 -33.50 -29.37 18.27
C ASN A 913 -32.83 -30.53 19.02
N LEU A 914 -32.45 -30.31 20.26
CA LEU A 914 -31.79 -31.27 21.14
C LEU A 914 -32.73 -31.73 22.27
N LYS A 915 -34.05 -31.55 22.11
CA LYS A 915 -35.02 -31.79 23.17
C LYS A 915 -34.91 -33.22 23.70
N GLY A 916 -34.69 -33.36 25.01
CA GLY A 916 -34.57 -34.65 25.67
C GLY A 916 -33.29 -35.44 25.37
N ALA A 917 -32.28 -34.86 24.70
CA ALA A 917 -31.02 -35.53 24.43
C ALA A 917 -30.18 -35.77 25.70
N ASN A 918 -29.37 -36.83 25.70
CA ASN A 918 -28.46 -37.17 26.79
C ASN A 918 -27.01 -36.77 26.47
N LEU A 919 -26.60 -35.60 26.94
CA LEU A 919 -25.28 -34.96 26.79
C LEU A 919 -24.44 -35.04 28.08
N ASN A 920 -24.70 -36.01 28.96
CA ASN A 920 -23.91 -36.15 30.19
C ASN A 920 -22.42 -36.31 29.86
N LYS A 921 -21.56 -35.55 30.56
CA LYS A 921 -20.10 -35.50 30.34
C LYS A 921 -19.63 -35.11 28.93
N ALA A 922 -20.50 -34.61 28.05
CA ALA A 922 -20.09 -34.13 26.74
C ALA A 922 -19.20 -32.88 26.85
N ASN A 923 -18.29 -32.69 25.89
CA ASN A 923 -17.52 -31.46 25.76
C ASN A 923 -18.18 -30.54 24.74
N LEU A 924 -18.82 -29.48 25.19
CA LEU A 924 -19.52 -28.45 24.41
C LEU A 924 -18.81 -27.08 24.50
N SER A 925 -17.56 -27.04 24.96
CA SER A 925 -16.84 -25.79 25.17
C SER A 925 -16.80 -24.96 23.87
N ARG A 926 -17.14 -23.67 24.01
CA ARG A 926 -17.23 -22.68 22.92
C ARG A 926 -18.18 -23.04 21.77
N ALA A 927 -19.10 -23.98 21.96
CA ALA A 927 -20.11 -24.30 20.94
C ALA A 927 -21.12 -23.15 20.76
N PHE A 928 -21.69 -23.05 19.55
CA PHE A 928 -22.74 -22.09 19.22
C PHE A 928 -24.12 -22.76 19.33
N LEU A 929 -24.83 -22.46 20.42
CA LEU A 929 -26.16 -23.00 20.73
C LEU A 929 -27.23 -21.91 20.81
N ASN A 930 -26.96 -20.72 20.26
CA ASN A 930 -27.94 -19.64 20.32
C ASN A 930 -29.23 -20.03 19.60
N HIS A 931 -30.37 -19.78 20.24
CA HIS A 931 -31.71 -20.18 19.79
C HIS A 931 -31.99 -21.70 19.71
N ALA A 932 -31.12 -22.56 20.22
CA ALA A 932 -31.35 -24.02 20.22
C ALA A 932 -32.45 -24.44 21.23
N ASP A 933 -33.18 -25.53 20.93
CA ASP A 933 -34.09 -26.18 21.88
C ASP A 933 -33.37 -27.29 22.64
N LEU A 934 -32.94 -26.99 23.86
CA LEU A 934 -32.29 -27.90 24.81
C LEU A 934 -33.27 -28.33 25.92
N SER A 935 -34.59 -28.22 25.70
CA SER A 935 -35.55 -28.51 26.75
C SER A 935 -35.52 -29.98 27.15
N ASN A 936 -35.57 -30.25 28.46
CA ASN A 936 -35.51 -31.60 29.05
C ASN A 936 -34.20 -32.37 28.76
N THR A 937 -33.12 -31.70 28.36
CA THR A 937 -31.81 -32.35 28.13
C THR A 937 -31.14 -32.79 29.42
N MET A 938 -30.30 -33.83 29.34
CA MET A 938 -29.37 -34.21 30.40
C MET A 938 -27.98 -33.69 30.06
N LEU A 939 -27.46 -32.76 30.84
CA LEU A 939 -26.17 -32.07 30.65
C LEU A 939 -25.27 -32.21 31.90
N ALA A 940 -25.54 -33.20 32.75
CA ALA A 940 -24.81 -33.35 34.00
C ALA A 940 -23.32 -33.60 33.73
N GLN A 941 -22.44 -32.92 34.48
CA GLN A 941 -20.97 -33.02 34.34
C GLN A 941 -20.41 -32.65 32.95
N SER A 942 -21.18 -31.98 32.09
CA SER A 942 -20.70 -31.52 30.78
C SER A 942 -19.76 -30.31 30.88
N ASN A 943 -18.90 -30.12 29.87
CA ASN A 943 -18.10 -28.90 29.74
C ASN A 943 -18.78 -27.91 28.78
N LEU A 944 -19.32 -26.81 29.29
CA LEU A 944 -19.99 -25.73 28.56
C LEU A 944 -19.18 -24.42 28.63
N SER A 945 -17.85 -24.49 28.85
CA SER A 945 -17.05 -23.28 29.01
C SER A 945 -17.01 -22.44 27.72
N GLY A 946 -17.30 -21.15 27.81
CA GLY A 946 -17.36 -20.23 26.68
C GLY A 946 -18.50 -20.49 25.68
N THR A 947 -19.44 -21.40 25.97
CA THR A 947 -20.54 -21.74 25.06
C THR A 947 -21.52 -20.57 24.91
N ASN A 948 -21.98 -20.31 23.69
CA ASN A 948 -23.01 -19.31 23.43
C ASN A 948 -24.41 -19.92 23.48
N LEU A 949 -25.12 -19.71 24.60
CA LEU A 949 -26.49 -20.19 24.85
C LEU A 949 -27.53 -19.06 24.73
N ARG A 950 -27.20 -17.96 24.05
CA ARG A 950 -28.08 -16.79 23.95
C ARG A 950 -29.44 -17.19 23.35
N ASN A 951 -30.53 -16.84 24.03
CA ASN A 951 -31.91 -17.19 23.63
C ASN A 951 -32.20 -18.70 23.49
N ALA A 952 -31.35 -19.58 24.02
CA ALA A 952 -31.61 -21.03 23.99
C ALA A 952 -32.74 -21.43 24.96
N ASN A 953 -33.47 -22.50 24.65
CA ASN A 953 -34.49 -23.05 25.53
C ASN A 953 -33.91 -24.18 26.39
N LEU A 954 -33.62 -23.91 27.66
CA LEU A 954 -33.10 -24.86 28.64
C LEU A 954 -34.18 -25.36 29.61
N ARG A 955 -35.47 -25.18 29.29
CA ARG A 955 -36.58 -25.54 30.19
C ARG A 955 -36.48 -27.01 30.63
N ASN A 956 -36.53 -27.26 31.95
CA ASN A 956 -36.34 -28.58 32.57
C ASN A 956 -35.00 -29.30 32.28
N ALA A 957 -33.98 -28.62 31.73
CA ALA A 957 -32.67 -29.25 31.50
C ALA A 957 -31.96 -29.57 32.82
N ASN A 958 -31.13 -30.61 32.86
CA ASN A 958 -30.32 -30.98 34.02
C ASN A 958 -28.85 -30.63 33.79
N LEU A 959 -28.37 -29.53 34.39
CA LEU A 959 -26.99 -29.06 34.27
C LEU A 959 -26.14 -29.35 35.51
N ILE A 960 -26.56 -30.22 36.43
CA ILE A 960 -25.82 -30.44 37.70
C ILE A 960 -24.36 -30.87 37.42
N GLY A 961 -23.41 -30.16 38.02
CA GLY A 961 -21.97 -30.43 37.92
C GLY A 961 -21.30 -29.99 36.61
N SER A 962 -22.00 -29.28 35.71
CA SER A 962 -21.41 -28.80 34.46
C SER A 962 -20.48 -27.60 34.68
N ASN A 963 -19.46 -27.45 33.82
CA ASN A 963 -18.61 -26.25 33.78
C ASN A 963 -19.24 -25.20 32.86
N LEU A 964 -19.62 -24.04 33.40
CA LEU A 964 -20.25 -22.93 32.68
C LEU A 964 -19.36 -21.67 32.67
N GLN A 965 -18.05 -21.80 32.90
CA GLN A 965 -17.13 -20.66 32.88
C GLN A 965 -17.21 -19.90 31.56
N ASP A 966 -17.45 -18.59 31.61
CA ASP A 966 -17.59 -17.70 30.46
C ASP A 966 -18.75 -18.06 29.49
N ALA A 967 -19.70 -18.91 29.90
CA ALA A 967 -20.86 -19.24 29.08
C ALA A 967 -21.85 -18.06 28.99
N ASN A 968 -22.38 -17.80 27.79
CA ASN A 968 -23.34 -16.73 27.58
C ASN A 968 -24.80 -17.25 27.68
N LEU A 969 -25.43 -17.05 28.83
CA LEU A 969 -26.83 -17.44 29.11
C LEU A 969 -27.86 -16.31 28.90
N SER A 970 -27.47 -15.23 28.22
CA SER A 970 -28.32 -14.05 28.02
C SER A 970 -29.61 -14.40 27.27
N GLY A 971 -30.77 -14.09 27.84
CA GLY A 971 -32.07 -14.37 27.20
C GLY A 971 -32.44 -15.86 27.12
N ALA A 972 -31.62 -16.78 27.65
CA ALA A 972 -31.97 -18.19 27.70
C ALA A 972 -33.18 -18.44 28.61
N ASN A 973 -34.08 -19.34 28.18
CA ASN A 973 -35.21 -19.80 29.00
C ASN A 973 -34.74 -20.92 29.92
N VAL A 974 -34.56 -20.62 31.20
CA VAL A 974 -34.06 -21.55 32.22
C VAL A 974 -35.14 -22.04 33.17
N GLU A 975 -36.43 -21.89 32.83
CA GLU A 975 -37.53 -22.28 33.68
C GLU A 975 -37.43 -23.78 34.06
N LYS A 976 -37.40 -24.07 35.36
CA LYS A 976 -37.22 -25.42 35.94
C LYS A 976 -35.92 -26.13 35.57
N ALA A 977 -34.95 -25.45 34.96
CA ALA A 977 -33.62 -26.01 34.71
C ALA A 977 -32.92 -26.28 36.05
N ARG A 978 -32.27 -27.43 36.20
CA ARG A 978 -31.63 -27.88 37.43
C ARG A 978 -30.14 -27.57 37.40
N PHE A 979 -29.69 -26.77 38.35
CA PHE A 979 -28.29 -26.43 38.60
C PHE A 979 -27.85 -26.96 39.97
N GLY A 980 -26.54 -27.10 40.18
CA GLY A 980 -25.94 -27.56 41.43
C GLY A 980 -24.48 -27.95 41.20
N ASN A 981 -23.57 -27.52 42.07
CA ASN A 981 -22.11 -27.77 41.94
C ASN A 981 -21.52 -27.36 40.58
N ASN A 982 -22.05 -26.30 39.96
CA ASN A 982 -21.56 -25.80 38.67
C ASN A 982 -20.32 -24.92 38.82
N GLN A 983 -19.35 -25.05 37.90
CA GLN A 983 -18.22 -24.10 37.81
C GLN A 983 -18.63 -22.87 36.98
N GLY A 984 -18.06 -21.70 37.27
CA GLY A 984 -18.25 -20.49 36.46
C GLY A 984 -19.56 -19.72 36.65
N ILE A 985 -20.43 -20.13 37.59
CA ILE A 985 -21.63 -19.36 37.95
C ILE A 985 -21.29 -18.41 39.10
N SER A 986 -21.31 -17.09 38.83
CA SER A 986 -21.17 -16.07 39.88
C SER A 986 -22.46 -15.95 40.71
N LYS A 987 -22.37 -15.35 41.91
CA LYS A 987 -23.53 -15.09 42.77
C LYS A 987 -24.64 -14.30 42.05
N GLN A 988 -24.25 -13.28 41.28
CA GLN A 988 -25.18 -12.45 40.52
C GLN A 988 -25.89 -13.24 39.39
N ILE A 989 -25.15 -14.08 38.66
CA ILE A 989 -25.73 -14.94 37.62
C ILE A 989 -26.68 -15.96 38.27
N LYS A 990 -26.33 -16.51 39.44
CA LYS A 990 -27.19 -17.44 40.18
C LYS A 990 -28.53 -16.80 40.57
N GLU A 991 -28.50 -15.59 41.12
CA GLU A 991 -29.72 -14.85 41.50
C GLU A 991 -30.63 -14.58 40.29
N ASP A 992 -30.05 -14.12 39.17
CA ASP A 992 -30.77 -13.90 37.92
C ASP A 992 -31.38 -15.21 37.36
N LEU A 993 -30.64 -16.31 37.39
CA LEU A 993 -31.15 -17.62 36.96
C LEU A 993 -32.34 -18.09 37.82
N ILE A 994 -32.28 -17.87 39.14
CA ILE A 994 -33.39 -18.20 40.06
C ILE A 994 -34.62 -17.34 39.74
N GLN A 995 -34.45 -16.03 39.51
CA GLN A 995 -35.55 -15.15 39.10
C GLN A 995 -36.18 -15.58 37.78
N ARG A 996 -35.38 -16.12 36.86
CA ARG A 996 -35.83 -16.72 35.59
C ARG A 996 -36.38 -18.15 35.73
N GLY A 997 -36.54 -18.65 36.96
CA GLY A 997 -37.21 -19.91 37.27
C GLY A 997 -36.32 -21.15 37.36
N ALA A 998 -35.00 -20.99 37.41
CA ALA A 998 -34.06 -22.11 37.60
C ALA A 998 -34.15 -22.70 39.02
N ILE A 999 -33.84 -23.99 39.15
CA ILE A 999 -33.84 -24.75 40.40
C ILE A 999 -32.39 -25.10 40.75
N PHE A 1000 -31.87 -24.58 41.87
CA PHE A 1000 -30.58 -25.01 42.40
C PHE A 1000 -30.79 -26.14 43.42
N VAL A 1001 -30.16 -27.28 43.19
CA VAL A 1001 -30.29 -28.50 44.00
C VAL A 1001 -29.04 -28.64 44.88
N GLY A 1002 -29.21 -28.65 46.20
CA GLY A 1002 -28.15 -29.00 47.15
C GLY A 1002 -27.68 -27.93 48.16
N GLU A 1003 -28.38 -26.81 48.34
CA GLU A 1003 -28.04 -25.81 49.37
C GLU A 1003 -29.24 -25.48 50.29
N PRO A 1004 -29.02 -25.26 51.61
CA PRO A 1004 -30.09 -24.90 52.54
C PRO A 1004 -30.62 -23.47 52.26
N PRO A 1005 -31.88 -23.16 52.63
CA PRO A 1005 -32.49 -21.86 52.35
C PRO A 1005 -31.70 -20.74 53.06
N THR A 1006 -31.37 -19.69 52.32
CA THR A 1006 -30.68 -18.49 52.79
C THR A 1006 -31.56 -17.72 53.78
N GLU A 1007 -31.08 -17.54 55.00
CA GLU A 1007 -31.66 -16.62 55.99
C GLU A 1007 -31.54 -15.16 55.52
N ASP A 1008 -32.64 -14.42 55.68
CA ASP A 1008 -32.76 -12.97 55.57
C ASP A 1008 -31.70 -12.23 56.38
N TRP A 1009 -30.94 -11.35 55.75
CA TRP A 1009 -30.33 -10.20 56.41
C TRP A 1009 -30.47 -8.99 55.49
N GLY A 1010 -31.29 -8.03 55.96
CA GLY A 1010 -31.64 -6.79 55.26
C GLY A 1010 -30.66 -5.64 55.44
#